data_AF-A0A258RA87-F1
#
_entry.id   AF-A0A258RA87-F1
#
_cell.length_a   1.000
_cell.length_b   1.000
_cell.length_c   1.000
_cell.angle_alpha   90.00
_cell.angle_beta   90.00
_cell.angle_gamma   90.00
#
_symmetry.space_group_name_H-M   'P 1'
#
loop_
_entity.id
_entity.type
_entity.pdbx_description
1 polymer ?
#
loop_
_entity_poly.entity_id
_entity_poly.type
_entity_poly.pdbx_seq_one_letter_code
_entity_poly.pdbx_strand_id
1 'polypeptide(L)'
;MSGGSITLGAMLNSTTLTLTSAGSVTQGAAFTTGGLTLTGGGSFALTNAGNVFASLNGTAASIDLVNSAATTSVDAVTTTGGLSVNAIATGSSLTVAGAVSVGGASLLKSMGALTIASTGTIATSAELAIVAGTNFINQAGAGAITTSNAGRWLIYSQAPESNVFGGLASGNQAAYGISFATTPPSSVGLSGNRYLFATSPVVTVTAVNASKVYGDTLDANSNRAFTVTGIVDAAAFGNVFTQDVSIGTPVFASLGDPMRARVGDYTITLGPGSLSGLLGYSYNFINGVLTVTPKALTATLVGGVTKIYDGTTTATLTAGNYVVNGIVSGPVDGVITTDDVVLNNPTTGVYDNRNVGTGKIVTVNGLAISGADAANYTINVSAAAAIGQIDPKALIASITGSVVKTYDGNNAATLAANNYGLAGVVSGDTVVLNNPVAGLYDNRNAGSGKTVTVNGIVISGADAGNYIVNTSANAAVGQIDRKALTVSLTGTATKIYDGTTTATLAANNYLLSGLIAGDSVAINPATTGIYDNANVGTGKIVTVNGLTTVGADAANYIVNTNGSVSGAIGQIDPRTITVQLIGTVTRVANGTTTATVGPENFSLSGFVTGQGARINQTMAEYASAMAGMNLTVTAILALPNFEPIAGTLLSNYRLPIGPVAGPIGVLTAQAAVTQVTAIVATVNVPPPAPAPAPAPAPAPAPVAAPVPPPPPPAPAPAPAPAPAPAPAPSGSGGAPPPPPVDASPPSPVPTEKPPTPKDGADASDPVLASVDTPSSDAPPPGAMAQSVVSTPIAGGLLTSQRRLPPRTEDVPGLDDGFSGSGNII
;
A
#
# COMPACT_ATOMS: atom_id res chain seq x y z
N MET A 1 87.00 -48.90 -81.14
CA MET A 1 87.33 -47.69 -80.37
C MET A 1 87.63 -46.57 -81.35
N SER A 2 87.07 -45.38 -81.18
CA SER A 2 87.46 -44.17 -81.92
C SER A 2 88.09 -43.16 -80.97
N GLY A 3 89.20 -42.53 -81.39
CA GLY A 3 89.78 -41.39 -80.69
C GLY A 3 89.02 -40.07 -80.93
N GLY A 4 88.16 -40.02 -81.96
CA GLY A 4 87.33 -38.86 -82.30
C GLY A 4 85.84 -39.20 -82.34
N SER A 5 85.01 -38.21 -82.63
CA SER A 5 83.55 -38.31 -82.65
C SER A 5 83.01 -39.38 -83.61
N ILE A 6 81.82 -39.92 -83.30
CA ILE A 6 81.12 -40.97 -84.06
C ILE A 6 79.70 -40.49 -84.38
N THR A 7 79.16 -40.82 -85.55
CA THR A 7 77.74 -40.61 -85.89
C THR A 7 77.12 -41.88 -86.45
N LEU A 8 76.04 -42.37 -85.82
CA LEU A 8 75.27 -43.52 -86.29
C LEU A 8 74.35 -43.12 -87.46
N GLY A 9 74.88 -43.19 -88.69
CA GLY A 9 74.22 -42.71 -89.92
C GLY A 9 73.22 -43.67 -90.58
N ALA A 10 73.14 -44.93 -90.13
CA ALA A 10 72.25 -45.96 -90.70
C ALA A 10 71.63 -46.80 -89.57
N MET A 11 70.51 -47.48 -89.86
CA MET A 11 69.82 -48.32 -88.88
C MET A 11 70.69 -49.53 -88.49
N LEU A 12 70.79 -49.81 -87.20
CA LEU A 12 71.52 -50.95 -86.65
C LEU A 12 70.55 -51.92 -85.94
N ASN A 13 70.73 -53.22 -86.15
CA ASN A 13 69.98 -54.25 -85.44
C ASN A 13 70.95 -55.35 -84.98
N SER A 14 70.95 -55.68 -83.69
CA SER A 14 71.92 -56.59 -83.06
C SER A 14 71.32 -57.28 -81.82
N THR A 15 72.01 -58.30 -81.29
CA THR A 15 71.76 -58.80 -79.93
C THR A 15 72.45 -57.93 -78.87
N THR A 16 73.62 -57.36 -79.19
CA THR A 16 74.39 -56.45 -78.33
C THR A 16 75.03 -55.34 -79.18
N LEU A 17 74.99 -54.10 -78.70
CA LEU A 17 75.62 -52.94 -79.33
C LEU A 17 76.62 -52.30 -78.38
N THR A 18 77.92 -52.42 -78.67
CA THR A 18 78.99 -51.79 -77.89
C THR A 18 79.57 -50.61 -78.67
N LEU A 19 79.54 -49.42 -78.06
CA LEU A 19 80.09 -48.18 -78.61
C LEU A 19 81.22 -47.69 -77.71
N THR A 20 82.42 -47.48 -78.27
CA THR A 20 83.60 -47.01 -77.50
C THR A 20 84.24 -45.78 -78.14
N SER A 21 84.16 -44.65 -77.45
CA SER A 21 84.56 -43.33 -77.96
C SER A 21 85.23 -42.46 -76.87
N ALA A 22 86.24 -41.69 -77.27
CA ALA A 22 86.75 -40.55 -76.50
C ALA A 22 86.10 -39.21 -76.91
N GLY A 23 85.50 -39.13 -78.10
CA GLY A 23 84.77 -37.96 -78.60
C GLY A 23 83.24 -38.11 -78.49
N SER A 24 82.50 -37.11 -78.99
CA SER A 24 81.03 -37.14 -78.98
C SER A 24 80.47 -38.23 -79.92
N VAL A 25 79.49 -39.00 -79.44
CA VAL A 25 78.75 -39.98 -80.22
C VAL A 25 77.33 -39.46 -80.44
N THR A 26 76.93 -39.34 -81.71
CA THR A 26 75.64 -38.81 -82.15
C THR A 26 74.92 -39.81 -83.05
N GLN A 27 73.67 -39.53 -83.42
CA GLN A 27 72.82 -40.46 -84.16
C GLN A 27 71.95 -39.75 -85.20
N GLY A 28 71.88 -40.31 -86.41
CA GLY A 28 70.91 -39.95 -87.45
C GLY A 28 69.78 -40.96 -87.59
N ALA A 29 70.08 -42.26 -87.46
CA ALA A 29 69.11 -43.35 -87.62
C ALA A 29 69.05 -44.26 -86.39
N ALA A 30 67.85 -44.79 -86.09
CA ALA A 30 67.56 -45.61 -84.91
C ALA A 30 68.36 -46.93 -84.84
N PHE A 31 68.49 -47.50 -83.65
CA PHE A 31 68.99 -48.87 -83.46
C PHE A 31 68.02 -49.76 -82.65
N THR A 32 68.09 -51.06 -82.88
CA THR A 32 67.47 -52.10 -82.05
C THR A 32 68.58 -53.01 -81.49
N THR A 33 68.60 -53.22 -80.18
CA THR A 33 69.55 -54.13 -79.52
C THR A 33 68.94 -54.81 -78.30
N GLY A 34 69.53 -55.92 -77.85
CA GLY A 34 69.31 -56.45 -76.50
C GLY A 34 70.07 -55.58 -75.49
N GLY A 35 71.38 -55.82 -75.36
CA GLY A 35 72.26 -55.00 -74.51
C GLY A 35 72.85 -53.80 -75.25
N LEU A 36 72.99 -52.66 -74.56
CA LEU A 36 73.68 -51.46 -75.03
C LEU A 36 74.85 -51.13 -74.08
N THR A 37 76.07 -51.10 -74.60
CA THR A 37 77.29 -50.88 -73.80
C THR A 37 78.03 -49.61 -74.28
N LEU A 38 78.03 -48.54 -73.48
CA LEU A 38 78.60 -47.24 -73.84
C LEU A 38 79.89 -46.97 -73.05
N THR A 39 81.03 -46.76 -73.73
CA THR A 39 82.35 -46.78 -73.07
C THR A 39 83.32 -45.70 -73.55
N GLY A 40 84.15 -45.19 -72.64
CA GLY A 40 85.27 -44.28 -72.94
C GLY A 40 85.09 -42.87 -72.38
N GLY A 41 85.99 -41.95 -72.74
CA GLY A 41 85.96 -40.57 -72.23
C GLY A 41 84.95 -39.63 -72.92
N GLY A 42 84.14 -40.15 -73.85
CA GLY A 42 83.22 -39.36 -74.68
C GLY A 42 81.80 -39.23 -74.14
N SER A 43 81.05 -38.28 -74.69
CA SER A 43 79.61 -38.09 -74.46
C SER A 43 78.77 -38.79 -75.53
N PHE A 44 77.66 -39.40 -75.15
CA PHE A 44 76.74 -40.13 -76.04
C PHE A 44 75.38 -39.45 -76.07
N ALA A 45 74.90 -39.06 -77.25
CA ALA A 45 73.57 -38.50 -77.50
C ALA A 45 72.87 -39.33 -78.58
N LEU A 46 72.12 -40.35 -78.14
CA LEU A 46 71.40 -41.32 -78.97
C LEU A 46 69.89 -41.14 -78.74
N THR A 47 69.39 -39.99 -79.17
CA THR A 47 68.05 -39.48 -78.83
C THR A 47 66.99 -39.77 -79.89
N ASN A 48 67.27 -40.67 -80.85
CA ASN A 48 66.29 -41.05 -81.87
C ASN A 48 65.13 -41.85 -81.22
N ALA A 49 63.89 -41.37 -81.40
CA ALA A 49 62.69 -41.98 -80.81
C ALA A 49 62.45 -43.44 -81.24
N GLY A 50 62.99 -43.87 -82.39
CA GLY A 50 62.91 -45.25 -82.86
C GLY A 50 63.87 -46.23 -82.18
N ASN A 51 64.72 -45.77 -81.25
CA ASN A 51 65.66 -46.64 -80.55
C ASN A 51 64.96 -47.66 -79.66
N VAL A 52 65.46 -48.89 -79.62
CA VAL A 52 64.98 -49.98 -78.77
C VAL A 52 66.18 -50.70 -78.13
N PHE A 53 66.29 -50.67 -76.80
CA PHE A 53 67.24 -51.49 -76.04
C PHE A 53 66.63 -52.08 -74.77
N ALA A 54 67.03 -53.31 -74.44
CA ALA A 54 66.54 -54.03 -73.26
C ALA A 54 67.42 -53.80 -72.01
N SER A 55 68.74 -53.59 -72.15
CA SER A 55 69.60 -53.17 -71.04
C SER A 55 70.68 -52.15 -71.43
N LEU A 56 71.16 -51.38 -70.45
CA LEU A 56 72.20 -50.36 -70.58
C LEU A 56 73.32 -50.60 -69.55
N ASN A 57 74.56 -50.61 -70.03
CA ASN A 57 75.78 -50.65 -69.23
C ASN A 57 76.76 -49.57 -69.75
N GLY A 58 77.57 -48.93 -68.90
CA GLY A 58 78.61 -48.05 -69.44
C GLY A 58 79.46 -47.22 -68.48
N THR A 59 80.56 -46.70 -69.02
CA THR A 59 81.42 -45.68 -68.39
C THR A 59 81.70 -44.60 -69.42
N ALA A 60 81.18 -43.39 -69.21
CA ALA A 60 81.17 -42.30 -70.20
C ALA A 60 81.44 -40.92 -69.57
N ALA A 61 81.60 -39.88 -70.38
CA ALA A 61 81.51 -38.50 -69.89
C ALA A 61 80.05 -38.13 -69.60
N SER A 62 79.16 -38.31 -70.57
CA SER A 62 77.71 -38.20 -70.37
C SER A 62 76.94 -39.13 -71.30
N ILE A 63 75.70 -39.43 -70.96
CA ILE A 63 74.81 -40.31 -71.72
C ILE A 63 73.44 -39.64 -71.81
N ASP A 64 72.87 -39.54 -73.00
CA ASP A 64 71.49 -39.09 -73.26
C ASP A 64 70.84 -40.01 -74.29
N LEU A 65 69.79 -40.72 -73.87
CA LEU A 65 69.15 -41.81 -74.60
C LEU A 65 67.64 -41.65 -74.60
N VAL A 66 67.04 -41.87 -75.77
CA VAL A 66 65.61 -42.16 -75.90
C VAL A 66 65.43 -43.66 -76.15
N ASN A 67 64.38 -44.26 -75.59
CA ASN A 67 64.08 -45.69 -75.76
C ASN A 67 62.58 -45.95 -75.94
N SER A 68 62.22 -46.74 -76.94
CA SER A 68 60.86 -47.23 -77.22
C SER A 68 60.68 -48.71 -76.85
N ALA A 69 61.61 -49.31 -76.10
CA ALA A 69 61.41 -50.63 -75.49
C ALA A 69 60.31 -50.60 -74.41
N ALA A 70 59.50 -51.67 -74.34
CA ALA A 70 58.51 -51.85 -73.28
C ALA A 70 59.15 -52.07 -71.90
N THR A 71 60.35 -52.62 -71.85
CA THR A 71 61.13 -52.85 -70.62
C THR A 71 62.59 -52.48 -70.85
N THR A 72 63.16 -51.67 -69.96
CA THR A 72 64.56 -51.22 -70.00
C THR A 72 65.23 -51.50 -68.67
N SER A 73 66.38 -52.17 -68.66
CA SER A 73 67.28 -52.24 -67.50
C SER A 73 68.39 -51.20 -67.61
N VAL A 74 68.75 -50.57 -66.49
CA VAL A 74 69.98 -49.80 -66.31
C VAL A 74 70.83 -50.60 -65.33
N ASP A 75 71.89 -51.20 -65.86
CA ASP A 75 72.76 -52.12 -65.15
C ASP A 75 73.85 -51.30 -64.41
N ALA A 76 75.14 -51.57 -64.63
CA ALA A 76 76.21 -50.72 -64.12
C ALA A 76 76.41 -49.50 -65.04
N VAL A 77 76.30 -48.27 -64.52
CA VAL A 77 76.55 -47.03 -65.28
C VAL A 77 77.38 -46.03 -64.47
N THR A 78 78.37 -45.40 -65.10
CA THR A 78 79.17 -44.33 -64.48
C THR A 78 79.40 -43.17 -65.45
N THR A 79 78.98 -41.96 -65.09
CA THR A 79 79.18 -40.73 -65.88
C THR A 79 79.80 -39.60 -65.05
N THR A 80 80.78 -38.88 -65.60
CA THR A 80 81.34 -37.68 -64.95
C THR A 80 80.45 -36.45 -65.09
N GLY A 81 79.56 -36.45 -66.09
CA GLY A 81 78.43 -35.55 -66.26
C GLY A 81 77.11 -36.30 -66.09
N GLY A 82 76.07 -35.86 -66.80
CA GLY A 82 74.70 -36.38 -66.66
C GLY A 82 74.44 -37.72 -67.36
N LEU A 83 73.44 -38.44 -66.84
CA LEU A 83 72.79 -39.60 -67.43
C LEU A 83 71.31 -39.28 -67.67
N SER A 84 70.88 -39.31 -68.93
CA SER A 84 69.49 -39.21 -69.36
C SER A 84 69.08 -40.52 -70.05
N VAL A 85 68.02 -41.15 -69.52
CA VAL A 85 67.38 -42.36 -70.07
C VAL A 85 65.88 -42.12 -70.09
N ASN A 86 65.36 -41.83 -71.28
CA ASN A 86 63.97 -41.47 -71.51
C ASN A 86 63.23 -42.61 -72.23
N ALA A 87 62.62 -43.51 -71.46
CA ALA A 87 61.73 -44.54 -71.98
C ALA A 87 60.36 -43.91 -72.31
N ILE A 88 60.03 -43.84 -73.61
CA ILE A 88 58.90 -43.09 -74.18
C ILE A 88 57.73 -43.97 -74.64
N ALA A 89 57.89 -45.29 -74.69
CA ALA A 89 56.79 -46.20 -75.06
C ALA A 89 55.70 -46.17 -73.98
N THR A 90 54.42 -46.01 -74.36
CA THR A 90 53.29 -45.94 -73.42
C THR A 90 53.26 -47.17 -72.51
N GLY A 91 53.29 -46.96 -71.19
CA GLY A 91 53.32 -48.05 -70.21
C GLY A 91 54.68 -48.75 -70.04
N SER A 92 55.78 -48.16 -70.53
CA SER A 92 57.14 -48.70 -70.35
C SER A 92 57.48 -48.99 -68.89
N SER A 93 58.40 -49.92 -68.65
CA SER A 93 59.09 -50.09 -67.36
C SER A 93 60.58 -49.78 -67.50
N LEU A 94 61.11 -48.98 -66.56
CA LEU A 94 62.54 -48.68 -66.45
C LEU A 94 63.05 -49.18 -65.08
N THR A 95 63.99 -50.11 -65.08
CA THR A 95 64.53 -50.74 -63.86
C THR A 95 66.01 -50.38 -63.70
N VAL A 96 66.38 -49.73 -62.61
CA VAL A 96 67.79 -49.63 -62.17
C VAL A 96 68.14 -50.94 -61.46
N ALA A 97 68.91 -51.80 -62.13
CA ALA A 97 69.30 -53.12 -61.67
C ALA A 97 70.72 -53.16 -61.06
N GLY A 98 71.61 -52.28 -61.51
CA GLY A 98 72.99 -52.19 -61.03
C GLY A 98 73.33 -50.85 -60.36
N ALA A 99 74.64 -50.64 -60.15
CA ALA A 99 75.15 -49.40 -59.55
C ALA A 99 75.29 -48.30 -60.60
N VAL A 100 74.60 -47.18 -60.37
CA VAL A 100 74.61 -45.98 -61.20
C VAL A 100 75.33 -44.87 -60.45
N SER A 101 76.30 -44.21 -61.07
CA SER A 101 77.07 -43.10 -60.49
C SER A 101 77.14 -41.94 -61.47
N VAL A 102 76.66 -40.75 -61.09
CA VAL A 102 76.50 -39.60 -61.99
C VAL A 102 77.05 -38.30 -61.40
N GLY A 103 77.93 -37.63 -62.16
CA GLY A 103 78.54 -36.37 -61.75
C GLY A 103 77.73 -35.11 -62.09
N GLY A 104 76.80 -35.21 -63.04
CA GLY A 104 76.00 -34.08 -63.55
C GLY A 104 74.49 -34.34 -63.51
N ALA A 105 73.71 -33.29 -63.82
CA ALA A 105 72.25 -33.35 -63.79
C ALA A 105 71.70 -34.48 -64.68
N SER A 106 70.79 -35.28 -64.13
CA SER A 106 70.43 -36.59 -64.66
C SER A 106 68.92 -36.83 -64.65
N LEU A 107 68.41 -37.62 -65.60
CA LEU A 107 67.00 -37.92 -65.83
C LEU A 107 66.80 -39.42 -66.08
N LEU A 108 66.09 -40.11 -65.19
CA LEU A 108 65.60 -41.47 -65.42
C LEU A 108 64.08 -41.38 -65.58
N LYS A 109 63.55 -41.66 -66.78
CA LYS A 109 62.16 -41.40 -67.13
C LYS A 109 61.51 -42.59 -67.82
N SER A 110 60.27 -42.88 -67.42
CA SER A 110 59.43 -43.95 -67.94
C SER A 110 57.98 -43.47 -68.08
N MET A 111 57.25 -43.95 -69.08
CA MET A 111 55.79 -43.68 -69.22
C MET A 111 54.92 -44.63 -68.39
N GLY A 112 55.49 -45.68 -67.81
CA GLY A 112 54.84 -46.53 -66.82
C GLY A 112 55.64 -46.54 -65.52
N ALA A 113 55.94 -47.74 -65.00
CA ALA A 113 56.67 -47.89 -63.75
C ALA A 113 58.15 -47.51 -63.88
N LEU A 114 58.75 -47.12 -62.75
CA LEU A 114 60.20 -46.97 -62.61
C LEU A 114 60.64 -47.66 -61.30
N THR A 115 61.49 -48.67 -61.44
CA THR A 115 61.93 -49.53 -60.33
C THR A 115 63.41 -49.31 -60.02
N ILE A 116 63.79 -49.26 -58.75
CA ILE A 116 65.16 -49.55 -58.29
C ILE A 116 65.11 -50.96 -57.71
N ALA A 117 65.76 -51.92 -58.37
CA ALA A 117 65.80 -53.32 -57.92
C ALA A 117 66.62 -53.47 -56.63
N SER A 118 66.54 -54.61 -55.95
CA SER A 118 67.23 -54.83 -54.67
C SER A 118 68.76 -54.77 -54.73
N THR A 119 69.35 -54.87 -55.93
CA THR A 119 70.78 -54.66 -56.21
C THR A 119 71.10 -53.29 -56.83
N GLY A 120 70.07 -52.51 -57.16
CA GLY A 120 70.19 -51.21 -57.80
C GLY A 120 70.57 -50.12 -56.79
N THR A 121 71.49 -49.24 -57.16
CA THR A 121 71.86 -48.07 -56.35
C THR A 121 72.16 -46.88 -57.25
N ILE A 122 71.88 -45.66 -56.77
CA ILE A 122 72.19 -44.44 -57.50
C ILE A 122 73.00 -43.49 -56.61
N ALA A 123 74.20 -43.10 -57.05
CA ALA A 123 75.00 -42.04 -56.45
C ALA A 123 75.00 -40.81 -57.37
N THR A 124 74.70 -39.63 -56.83
CA THR A 124 74.70 -38.37 -57.58
C THR A 124 75.44 -37.25 -56.84
N SER A 125 76.15 -36.40 -57.57
CA SER A 125 76.66 -35.10 -57.08
C SER A 125 75.88 -33.88 -57.62
N ALA A 126 74.73 -34.11 -58.26
CA ALA A 126 73.90 -33.10 -58.91
C ALA A 126 72.40 -33.40 -58.75
N GLU A 127 71.54 -32.67 -59.46
CA GLU A 127 70.09 -32.93 -59.48
C GLU A 127 69.75 -34.19 -60.30
N LEU A 128 69.04 -35.13 -59.67
CA LEU A 128 68.55 -36.38 -60.26
C LEU A 128 67.02 -36.34 -60.33
N ALA A 129 66.48 -36.29 -61.54
CA ALA A 129 65.05 -36.43 -61.78
C ALA A 129 64.72 -37.90 -62.07
N ILE A 130 63.87 -38.50 -61.24
CA ILE A 130 63.27 -39.82 -61.48
C ILE A 130 61.80 -39.59 -61.82
N VAL A 131 61.33 -40.12 -62.94
CA VAL A 131 59.99 -39.84 -63.45
C VAL A 131 59.30 -41.16 -63.83
N ALA A 132 58.44 -41.63 -62.94
CA ALA A 132 57.51 -42.71 -63.23
C ALA A 132 56.19 -42.13 -63.77
N GLY A 133 55.73 -42.59 -64.94
CA GLY A 133 54.40 -42.27 -65.47
C GLY A 133 53.27 -42.96 -64.71
N THR A 134 53.58 -43.96 -63.88
CA THR A 134 52.66 -44.54 -62.90
C THR A 134 53.30 -44.58 -61.50
N ASN A 135 54.15 -45.57 -61.25
CA ASN A 135 54.59 -45.97 -59.91
C ASN A 135 56.12 -45.99 -59.81
N PHE A 136 56.67 -45.34 -58.78
CA PHE A 136 58.04 -45.52 -58.31
C PHE A 136 58.10 -46.70 -57.35
N ILE A 137 59.06 -47.61 -57.57
CA ILE A 137 59.19 -48.87 -56.82
C ILE A 137 60.64 -49.05 -56.37
N ASN A 138 60.93 -48.79 -55.10
CA ASN A 138 62.25 -48.96 -54.49
C ASN A 138 62.33 -50.27 -53.69
N GLN A 139 63.04 -51.24 -54.25
CA GLN A 139 63.36 -52.53 -53.62
C GLN A 139 64.77 -52.55 -52.98
N ALA A 140 65.58 -51.49 -53.15
CA ALA A 140 66.95 -51.38 -52.62
C ALA A 140 67.01 -50.84 -51.18
N GLY A 141 65.89 -50.38 -50.62
CA GLY A 141 65.82 -49.88 -49.24
C GLY A 141 66.20 -48.40 -49.11
N ALA A 142 66.44 -47.95 -47.88
CA ALA A 142 66.68 -46.53 -47.58
C ALA A 142 67.94 -45.95 -48.25
N GLY A 143 68.93 -46.79 -48.58
CA GLY A 143 70.19 -46.40 -49.25
C GLY A 143 70.12 -46.36 -50.78
N ALA A 144 68.94 -46.54 -51.39
CA ALA A 144 68.77 -46.67 -52.84
C ALA A 144 69.31 -45.47 -53.65
N ILE A 145 69.25 -44.26 -53.09
CA ILE A 145 69.80 -43.05 -53.70
C ILE A 145 70.66 -42.31 -52.67
N THR A 146 71.89 -41.98 -53.05
CA THR A 146 72.84 -41.21 -52.24
C THR A 146 73.23 -39.92 -52.96
N THR A 147 73.23 -38.82 -52.21
CA THR A 147 73.43 -37.45 -52.72
C THR A 147 74.66 -36.82 -52.08
N SER A 148 75.54 -36.24 -52.91
CA SER A 148 76.77 -35.55 -52.49
C SER A 148 76.81 -34.12 -53.05
N ASN A 149 77.70 -33.26 -52.52
CA ASN A 149 78.00 -31.92 -53.05
C ASN A 149 76.77 -31.04 -53.38
N ALA A 150 75.79 -30.98 -52.47
CA ALA A 150 74.51 -30.28 -52.64
C ALA A 150 73.61 -30.78 -53.80
N GLY A 151 73.93 -31.94 -54.40
CA GLY A 151 73.03 -32.69 -55.25
C GLY A 151 71.76 -33.14 -54.51
N ARG A 152 70.71 -33.44 -55.27
CA ARG A 152 69.36 -33.72 -54.78
C ARG A 152 68.63 -34.69 -55.70
N TRP A 153 67.60 -35.38 -55.21
CA TRP A 153 66.69 -36.14 -56.05
C TRP A 153 65.25 -35.61 -56.00
N LEU A 154 64.58 -35.68 -57.15
CA LEU A 154 63.17 -35.35 -57.35
C LEU A 154 62.48 -36.55 -57.99
N ILE A 155 61.61 -37.22 -57.22
CA ILE A 155 60.89 -38.42 -57.65
C ILE A 155 59.45 -38.01 -58.00
N TYR A 156 59.17 -37.95 -59.30
CA TYR A 156 57.85 -37.70 -59.86
C TYR A 156 57.09 -39.02 -60.06
N SER A 157 55.85 -39.08 -59.57
CA SER A 157 54.93 -40.20 -59.75
C SER A 157 53.46 -39.71 -59.72
N GLN A 158 52.48 -40.58 -59.88
CA GLN A 158 51.08 -40.16 -59.95
C GLN A 158 50.49 -39.77 -58.58
N ALA A 159 50.53 -40.66 -57.59
CA ALA A 159 49.97 -40.45 -56.25
C ALA A 159 50.71 -41.34 -55.23
N PRO A 160 50.83 -40.95 -53.94
CA PRO A 160 51.66 -41.68 -52.98
C PRO A 160 51.24 -43.14 -52.79
N GLU A 161 49.94 -43.44 -52.88
CA GLU A 161 49.34 -44.77 -52.71
C GLU A 161 49.75 -45.80 -53.77
N SER A 162 50.26 -45.35 -54.94
CA SER A 162 50.69 -46.26 -56.00
C SER A 162 52.16 -46.68 -55.91
N ASN A 163 52.92 -46.09 -54.97
CA ASN A 163 54.37 -46.26 -54.88
C ASN A 163 54.80 -47.30 -53.84
N VAL A 164 56.01 -47.83 -54.01
CA VAL A 164 56.74 -48.57 -52.98
C VAL A 164 58.02 -47.79 -52.66
N PHE A 165 58.07 -47.10 -51.54
CA PHE A 165 59.16 -46.15 -51.26
C PHE A 165 60.43 -46.79 -50.66
N GLY A 166 60.36 -48.03 -50.17
CA GLY A 166 61.51 -48.76 -49.62
C GLY A 166 62.19 -48.09 -48.40
N GLY A 167 61.54 -47.14 -47.73
CA GLY A 167 62.16 -46.37 -46.65
C GLY A 167 63.15 -45.29 -47.11
N LEU A 168 63.18 -44.94 -48.40
CA LEU A 168 64.00 -43.85 -48.93
C LEU A 168 63.45 -42.49 -48.45
N ALA A 169 64.00 -41.99 -47.36
CA ALA A 169 63.56 -40.74 -46.73
C ALA A 169 64.05 -39.50 -47.50
N SER A 170 63.12 -38.63 -47.88
CA SER A 170 63.38 -37.31 -48.47
C SER A 170 63.80 -36.26 -47.45
N GLY A 171 63.47 -36.46 -46.16
CA GLY A 171 63.67 -35.47 -45.10
C GLY A 171 62.85 -34.19 -45.28
N ASN A 172 61.84 -34.19 -46.16
CA ASN A 172 61.06 -33.02 -46.56
C ASN A 172 59.58 -33.38 -46.72
N GLN A 173 58.69 -32.39 -46.69
CA GLN A 173 57.28 -32.57 -47.08
C GLN A 173 57.20 -32.91 -48.57
N ALA A 174 56.31 -33.83 -48.94
CA ALA A 174 55.99 -34.09 -50.34
C ALA A 174 55.27 -32.90 -50.98
N ALA A 175 55.15 -32.88 -52.32
CA ALA A 175 54.33 -31.91 -53.01
C ALA A 175 53.41 -32.57 -54.04
N TYR A 176 52.28 -31.92 -54.29
CA TYR A 176 51.08 -32.45 -54.91
C TYR A 176 50.63 -31.55 -56.08
N GLY A 177 49.89 -32.09 -57.05
CA GLY A 177 49.59 -31.38 -58.30
C GLY A 177 50.82 -31.09 -59.17
N ILE A 178 51.98 -31.67 -58.86
CA ILE A 178 53.26 -31.41 -59.52
C ILE A 178 53.60 -32.58 -60.45
N SER A 179 53.45 -32.34 -61.76
CA SER A 179 53.92 -33.26 -62.81
C SER A 179 55.24 -32.78 -63.42
N PHE A 180 56.06 -33.70 -63.92
CA PHE A 180 57.28 -33.35 -64.67
C PHE A 180 57.00 -32.51 -65.93
N ALA A 181 55.80 -32.62 -66.51
CA ALA A 181 55.42 -31.88 -67.72
C ALA A 181 55.03 -30.42 -67.42
N THR A 182 54.42 -30.15 -66.26
CA THR A 182 54.02 -28.82 -65.82
C THR A 182 55.10 -28.12 -65.00
N THR A 183 55.99 -28.89 -64.38
CA THR A 183 57.00 -28.41 -63.44
C THR A 183 58.26 -29.28 -63.55
N PRO A 184 59.11 -29.04 -64.56
CA PRO A 184 60.38 -29.74 -64.70
C PRO A 184 61.31 -29.42 -63.52
N PRO A 185 62.40 -30.19 -63.31
CA PRO A 185 63.27 -30.08 -62.12
C PRO A 185 63.74 -28.66 -61.81
N SER A 186 64.19 -27.93 -62.85
CA SER A 186 64.61 -26.52 -62.77
C SER A 186 63.52 -25.52 -62.39
N SER A 187 62.25 -25.93 -62.37
CA SER A 187 61.10 -25.14 -61.90
C SER A 187 60.63 -25.54 -60.50
N VAL A 188 61.19 -26.59 -59.88
CA VAL A 188 60.88 -26.99 -58.51
C VAL A 188 61.67 -26.11 -57.53
N GLY A 189 61.13 -24.91 -57.27
CA GLY A 189 61.70 -23.90 -56.35
C GLY A 189 61.72 -24.30 -54.86
N LEU A 190 61.18 -25.46 -54.51
CA LEU A 190 61.37 -26.09 -53.21
C LEU A 190 62.80 -26.65 -53.12
N SER A 191 63.45 -26.60 -51.95
CA SER A 191 64.80 -27.15 -51.75
C SER A 191 64.81 -28.66 -51.45
N GLY A 192 66.00 -29.26 -51.38
CA GLY A 192 66.21 -30.63 -50.87
C GLY A 192 65.70 -31.76 -51.76
N ASN A 193 65.80 -32.99 -51.24
CA ASN A 193 65.22 -34.20 -51.83
C ASN A 193 63.69 -34.17 -51.70
N ARG A 194 62.94 -34.63 -52.69
CA ARG A 194 61.47 -34.55 -52.63
C ARG A 194 60.73 -35.59 -53.48
N TYR A 195 59.60 -36.04 -52.94
CA TYR A 195 58.55 -36.74 -53.70
C TYR A 195 57.55 -35.73 -54.27
N LEU A 196 57.22 -35.89 -55.55
CA LEU A 196 56.35 -35.00 -56.32
C LEU A 196 55.25 -35.86 -56.94
N PHE A 197 54.00 -35.52 -56.64
CA PHE A 197 52.82 -36.28 -57.04
C PHE A 197 51.96 -35.45 -57.99
N ALA A 198 51.54 -36.05 -59.11
CA ALA A 198 50.70 -35.38 -60.10
C ALA A 198 49.27 -35.10 -59.59
N THR A 199 48.77 -35.88 -58.62
CA THR A 199 47.47 -35.68 -57.98
C THR A 199 47.54 -34.63 -56.86
N SER A 200 46.54 -33.75 -56.79
CA SER A 200 46.26 -32.88 -55.64
C SER A 200 45.21 -33.52 -54.72
N PRO A 201 45.51 -33.82 -53.43
CA PRO A 201 44.50 -34.23 -52.47
C PRO A 201 43.52 -33.09 -52.13
N VAL A 202 42.38 -33.45 -51.56
CA VAL A 202 41.30 -32.51 -51.17
C VAL A 202 41.20 -32.43 -49.65
N VAL A 203 41.61 -31.30 -49.09
CA VAL A 203 41.42 -30.98 -47.67
C VAL A 203 40.02 -30.40 -47.48
N THR A 204 39.16 -31.09 -46.74
CA THR A 204 37.83 -30.56 -46.38
C THR A 204 37.90 -29.86 -45.02
N VAL A 205 37.52 -28.59 -45.01
CA VAL A 205 37.46 -27.71 -43.83
C VAL A 205 36.01 -27.40 -43.52
N THR A 206 35.56 -27.74 -42.32
CA THR A 206 34.16 -27.60 -41.88
C THR A 206 34.06 -26.64 -40.71
N ALA A 207 33.19 -25.63 -40.82
CA ALA A 207 32.93 -24.72 -39.71
C ALA A 207 32.03 -25.40 -38.66
N VAL A 208 32.38 -25.25 -37.38
CA VAL A 208 31.53 -25.74 -36.28
C VAL A 208 30.40 -24.74 -36.04
N ASN A 209 29.19 -25.25 -35.79
CA ASN A 209 28.04 -24.41 -35.43
C ASN A 209 28.32 -23.64 -34.14
N ALA A 210 27.84 -22.40 -34.08
CA ALA A 210 28.06 -21.49 -32.96
C ALA A 210 26.74 -20.85 -32.52
N SER A 211 26.74 -20.24 -31.34
CA SER A 211 25.63 -19.40 -30.87
C SER A 211 26.13 -18.17 -30.15
N LYS A 212 25.37 -17.08 -30.20
CA LYS A 212 25.56 -15.88 -29.37
C LYS A 212 24.22 -15.34 -28.90
N VAL A 213 24.21 -14.50 -27.87
CA VAL A 213 23.00 -13.76 -27.47
C VAL A 213 22.89 -12.48 -28.30
N TYR A 214 21.67 -12.02 -28.55
CA TYR A 214 21.42 -10.71 -29.14
C TYR A 214 22.09 -9.59 -28.32
N GLY A 215 22.65 -8.59 -29.00
CA GLY A 215 23.39 -7.51 -28.34
C GLY A 215 24.82 -7.87 -27.93
N ASP A 216 25.31 -9.06 -28.25
CA ASP A 216 26.71 -9.42 -28.07
C ASP A 216 27.43 -9.34 -29.43
N THR A 217 28.64 -8.80 -29.47
CA THR A 217 29.51 -8.86 -30.66
C THR A 217 30.32 -10.14 -30.61
N LEU A 218 30.17 -11.00 -31.62
CA LEU A 218 31.09 -12.11 -31.83
C LEU A 218 32.18 -11.61 -32.78
N ASP A 219 33.44 -11.56 -32.35
CA ASP A 219 34.54 -11.33 -33.29
C ASP A 219 34.69 -12.57 -34.20
N ALA A 220 34.96 -12.33 -35.48
CA ALA A 220 34.89 -13.36 -36.49
C ALA A 220 36.01 -14.41 -36.43
N ASN A 221 37.05 -14.25 -35.59
CA ASN A 221 38.24 -15.09 -35.66
C ASN A 221 38.66 -15.72 -34.32
N SER A 222 38.46 -15.06 -33.17
CA SER A 222 39.01 -15.58 -31.89
C SER A 222 38.19 -16.70 -31.25
N ASN A 223 36.93 -16.90 -31.66
CA ASN A 223 36.00 -17.83 -31.00
C ASN A 223 35.19 -18.70 -31.99
N ARG A 224 35.76 -19.03 -33.16
CA ARG A 224 35.13 -19.88 -34.17
C ARG A 224 35.96 -21.15 -34.43
N ALA A 225 35.42 -22.29 -34.02
CA ALA A 225 36.04 -23.59 -34.22
C ALA A 225 35.78 -24.13 -35.65
N PHE A 226 36.72 -24.94 -36.14
CA PHE A 226 36.62 -25.67 -37.40
C PHE A 226 37.23 -27.06 -37.26
N THR A 227 36.81 -28.00 -38.11
CA THR A 227 37.40 -29.35 -38.21
C THR A 227 37.96 -29.56 -39.61
N VAL A 228 38.93 -30.48 -39.72
CA VAL A 228 39.68 -30.71 -40.96
C VAL A 228 39.82 -32.21 -41.22
N THR A 229 39.67 -32.60 -42.49
CA THR A 229 39.92 -33.97 -42.99
C THR A 229 40.61 -33.91 -44.36
N GLY A 230 41.25 -35.00 -44.79
CA GLY A 230 41.87 -35.09 -46.13
C GLY A 230 43.33 -34.59 -46.25
N ILE A 231 43.99 -34.29 -45.14
CA ILE A 231 45.46 -34.17 -45.09
C ILE A 231 46.05 -35.58 -45.24
N VAL A 232 47.13 -35.72 -45.99
CA VAL A 232 47.85 -37.00 -46.15
C VAL A 232 48.65 -37.30 -44.87
N ASP A 233 48.46 -38.50 -44.32
CA ASP A 233 49.25 -39.01 -43.20
C ASP A 233 50.57 -39.60 -43.70
N ALA A 234 51.70 -38.97 -43.33
CA ALA A 234 53.03 -39.42 -43.66
C ALA A 234 53.41 -40.76 -42.99
N ALA A 235 52.80 -41.09 -41.83
CA ALA A 235 53.05 -42.35 -41.14
C ALA A 235 52.51 -43.55 -41.93
N ALA A 236 51.37 -43.38 -42.63
CA ALA A 236 50.82 -44.39 -43.54
C ALA A 236 51.78 -44.79 -44.68
N PHE A 237 52.73 -43.91 -45.04
CA PHE A 237 53.79 -44.15 -46.04
C PHE A 237 55.17 -44.39 -45.40
N GLY A 238 55.23 -44.66 -44.10
CA GLY A 238 56.46 -44.97 -43.37
C GLY A 238 57.39 -43.78 -43.15
N ASN A 239 56.87 -42.55 -43.13
CA ASN A 239 57.61 -41.29 -42.91
C ASN A 239 58.74 -41.02 -43.93
N VAL A 240 58.61 -41.52 -45.15
CA VAL A 240 59.55 -41.24 -46.27
C VAL A 240 59.49 -39.79 -46.76
N PHE A 241 58.41 -39.08 -46.43
CA PHE A 241 58.32 -37.62 -46.39
C PHE A 241 57.87 -37.20 -44.99
N THR A 242 58.14 -35.96 -44.60
CA THR A 242 57.75 -35.42 -43.30
C THR A 242 56.27 -34.99 -43.32
N GLN A 243 55.57 -35.17 -42.21
CA GLN A 243 54.18 -34.73 -42.05
C GLN A 243 54.00 -33.23 -42.32
N ASP A 244 52.87 -32.88 -42.93
CA ASP A 244 52.37 -31.52 -43.07
C ASP A 244 51.91 -30.99 -41.69
N VAL A 245 52.66 -30.05 -41.12
CA VAL A 245 52.56 -29.67 -39.67
C VAL A 245 51.48 -28.62 -39.38
N SER A 246 51.14 -27.77 -40.36
CA SER A 246 50.05 -26.80 -40.24
C SER A 246 49.52 -26.44 -41.61
N ILE A 247 48.19 -26.38 -41.73
CA ILE A 247 47.50 -25.92 -42.95
C ILE A 247 47.24 -24.40 -42.96
N GLY A 248 47.46 -23.70 -41.84
CA GLY A 248 46.98 -22.33 -41.61
C GLY A 248 45.61 -22.26 -40.90
N THR A 249 44.99 -21.09 -40.93
CA THR A 249 43.63 -20.82 -40.42
C THR A 249 42.72 -20.27 -41.50
N PRO A 250 41.46 -20.75 -41.62
CA PRO A 250 40.46 -20.10 -42.47
C PRO A 250 40.09 -18.72 -41.91
N VAL A 251 39.48 -17.87 -42.75
CA VAL A 251 38.67 -16.73 -42.28
C VAL A 251 37.21 -17.13 -42.24
N PHE A 252 36.47 -16.59 -41.29
CA PHE A 252 35.03 -16.75 -41.18
C PHE A 252 34.31 -15.43 -41.47
N ALA A 253 33.07 -15.52 -41.94
CA ALA A 253 32.15 -14.41 -41.96
C ALA A 253 30.70 -14.90 -41.77
N SER A 254 29.89 -14.14 -41.04
CA SER A 254 28.45 -14.34 -40.94
C SER A 254 27.71 -13.02 -40.81
N LEU A 255 26.55 -12.90 -41.45
CA LEU A 255 25.64 -11.76 -41.21
C LEU A 255 25.07 -11.74 -39.77
N GLY A 256 25.25 -12.82 -39.01
CA GLY A 256 24.96 -12.89 -37.57
C GLY A 256 26.05 -12.34 -36.67
N ASP A 257 27.27 -12.06 -37.16
CA ASP A 257 28.38 -11.59 -36.32
C ASP A 257 28.10 -10.21 -35.65
N PRO A 258 27.55 -9.19 -36.34
CA PRO A 258 27.31 -7.86 -35.77
C PRO A 258 26.39 -7.85 -34.54
N MET A 259 26.67 -6.98 -33.58
CA MET A 259 25.94 -6.83 -32.30
C MET A 259 24.40 -6.78 -32.45
N ARG A 260 23.93 -6.12 -33.51
CA ARG A 260 22.52 -5.83 -33.79
C ARG A 260 21.86 -6.80 -34.79
N ALA A 261 22.54 -7.88 -35.19
CA ALA A 261 21.92 -8.96 -35.98
C ALA A 261 20.73 -9.54 -35.22
N ARG A 262 19.56 -9.63 -35.87
CA ARG A 262 18.29 -10.06 -35.23
C ARG A 262 18.37 -11.52 -34.77
N VAL A 263 17.44 -11.91 -33.90
CA VAL A 263 17.30 -13.33 -33.50
C VAL A 263 16.98 -14.21 -34.71
N GLY A 264 17.70 -15.32 -34.85
CA GLY A 264 17.59 -16.25 -35.97
C GLY A 264 18.89 -16.99 -36.29
N ASP A 265 18.83 -17.85 -37.30
CA ASP A 265 19.97 -18.63 -37.79
C ASP A 265 20.63 -17.97 -38.99
N TYR A 266 21.97 -17.87 -38.95
CA TYR A 266 22.79 -17.26 -39.99
C TYR A 266 23.86 -18.24 -40.49
N THR A 267 24.11 -18.27 -41.80
CA THR A 267 25.21 -19.07 -42.35
C THR A 267 26.57 -18.55 -41.86
N ILE A 268 27.45 -19.45 -41.45
CA ILE A 268 28.87 -19.21 -41.26
C ILE A 268 29.57 -19.59 -42.56
N THR A 269 30.04 -18.60 -43.32
CA THR A 269 30.85 -18.85 -44.51
C THR A 269 32.34 -18.93 -44.17
N LEU A 270 33.05 -19.81 -44.87
CA LEU A 270 34.51 -19.95 -44.80
C LEU A 270 35.17 -19.32 -46.02
N GLY A 271 36.33 -18.70 -45.82
CA GLY A 271 37.27 -18.34 -46.87
C GLY A 271 38.68 -18.86 -46.55
N PRO A 272 39.59 -18.90 -47.54
CA PRO A 272 40.92 -19.48 -47.36
C PRO A 272 41.74 -18.79 -46.27
N GLY A 273 41.68 -17.46 -46.12
CA GLY A 273 42.36 -16.78 -45.01
C GLY A 273 43.87 -16.95 -45.06
N SER A 274 44.45 -17.60 -44.04
CA SER A 274 45.86 -18.01 -44.02
C SER A 274 46.11 -19.46 -44.45
N LEU A 275 45.08 -20.17 -44.96
CA LEU A 275 45.21 -21.46 -45.65
C LEU A 275 45.97 -21.30 -46.97
N SER A 276 47.29 -21.18 -46.87
CA SER A 276 48.20 -21.27 -48.01
C SER A 276 48.13 -22.68 -48.59
N GLY A 277 47.87 -22.81 -49.90
CA GLY A 277 47.68 -24.07 -50.62
C GLY A 277 48.88 -25.00 -50.51
N LEU A 278 48.96 -25.72 -49.39
CA LEU A 278 50.20 -26.26 -48.86
C LEU A 278 50.78 -27.28 -49.83
N LEU A 279 51.85 -26.90 -50.52
CA LEU A 279 52.55 -27.75 -51.49
C LEU A 279 51.62 -28.40 -52.54
N GLY A 280 50.47 -27.77 -52.84
CA GLY A 280 49.53 -28.22 -53.88
C GLY A 280 48.29 -29.00 -53.43
N TYR A 281 47.92 -29.00 -52.14
CA TYR A 281 46.56 -29.38 -51.72
C TYR A 281 45.49 -28.47 -52.35
N SER A 282 44.30 -29.02 -52.54
CA SER A 282 43.07 -28.29 -52.86
C SER A 282 42.14 -28.23 -51.64
N TYR A 283 41.29 -27.21 -51.53
CA TYR A 283 40.38 -27.02 -50.40
C TYR A 283 38.90 -27.16 -50.79
N ASN A 284 38.15 -27.81 -49.91
CA ASN A 284 36.69 -27.88 -49.93
C ASN A 284 36.14 -27.28 -48.62
N PHE A 285 35.17 -26.37 -48.71
CA PHE A 285 34.66 -25.62 -47.56
C PHE A 285 33.21 -26.00 -47.24
N ILE A 286 32.95 -26.44 -46.01
CA ILE A 286 31.61 -26.77 -45.51
C ILE A 286 31.18 -25.72 -44.48
N ASN A 287 30.18 -24.94 -44.86
CA ASN A 287 29.60 -23.87 -44.03
C ASN A 287 28.89 -24.42 -42.78
N GLY A 288 28.87 -23.61 -41.73
CA GLY A 288 28.14 -23.89 -40.48
C GLY A 288 26.97 -22.94 -40.26
N VAL A 289 26.36 -22.99 -39.07
CA VAL A 289 25.28 -22.08 -38.63
C VAL A 289 25.67 -21.35 -37.34
N LEU A 290 25.44 -20.03 -37.32
CA LEU A 290 25.45 -19.18 -36.14
C LEU A 290 24.01 -18.88 -35.74
N THR A 291 23.57 -19.38 -34.59
CA THR A 291 22.26 -19.05 -33.99
C THR A 291 22.38 -17.82 -33.09
N VAL A 292 21.65 -16.75 -33.39
CA VAL A 292 21.49 -15.59 -32.50
C VAL A 292 20.26 -15.81 -31.63
N THR A 293 20.45 -15.94 -30.32
CA THR A 293 19.38 -16.21 -29.34
C THR A 293 18.86 -14.92 -28.67
N PRO A 294 17.60 -14.87 -28.20
CA PRO A 294 17.05 -13.67 -27.57
C PRO A 294 17.81 -13.23 -26.31
N LYS A 295 18.00 -11.92 -26.13
CA LYS A 295 18.58 -11.37 -24.89
C LYS A 295 17.52 -11.32 -23.79
N ALA A 296 17.87 -11.78 -22.60
CA ALA A 296 16.99 -11.65 -21.44
C ALA A 296 17.00 -10.20 -20.92
N LEU A 297 15.81 -9.61 -20.79
CA LEU A 297 15.55 -8.35 -20.12
C LEU A 297 15.00 -8.61 -18.71
N THR A 298 15.21 -7.65 -17.81
CA THR A 298 14.64 -7.67 -16.46
C THR A 298 13.78 -6.43 -16.23
N ALA A 299 12.46 -6.59 -16.15
CA ALA A 299 11.54 -5.60 -15.61
C ALA A 299 11.47 -5.72 -14.09
N THR A 300 11.66 -4.60 -13.40
CA THR A 300 11.58 -4.47 -11.94
C THR A 300 10.56 -3.43 -11.52
N LEU A 301 10.02 -3.57 -10.30
CA LEU A 301 9.12 -2.60 -9.69
C LEU A 301 9.89 -1.62 -8.78
N VAL A 302 9.62 -0.32 -8.93
CA VAL A 302 10.33 0.76 -8.23
C VAL A 302 9.38 1.85 -7.71
N GLY A 303 9.95 2.80 -6.95
CA GLY A 303 9.24 3.90 -6.33
C GLY A 303 8.52 3.47 -5.05
N GLY A 304 7.42 4.16 -4.73
CA GLY A 304 6.51 3.77 -3.66
C GLY A 304 5.06 3.89 -4.16
N VAL A 305 4.18 3.02 -3.67
CA VAL A 305 2.74 3.08 -3.94
C VAL A 305 1.97 2.99 -2.63
N THR A 306 1.11 3.99 -2.39
CA THR A 306 0.35 4.16 -1.16
C THR A 306 -1.15 3.99 -1.43
N LYS A 307 -1.90 3.51 -0.43
CA LYS A 307 -3.35 3.72 -0.38
C LYS A 307 -3.86 3.74 1.06
N ILE A 308 -5.00 4.40 1.29
CA ILE A 308 -5.76 4.24 2.53
C ILE A 308 -6.46 2.87 2.49
N TYR A 309 -6.53 2.18 3.63
CA TYR A 309 -7.15 0.87 3.75
C TYR A 309 -8.62 0.85 3.24
N ASP A 310 -8.88 -0.13 2.36
CA ASP A 310 -10.14 -0.33 1.62
C ASP A 310 -10.66 -1.78 1.70
N GLY A 311 -9.99 -2.66 2.45
CA GLY A 311 -10.30 -4.09 2.57
C GLY A 311 -9.82 -4.98 1.42
N THR A 312 -9.16 -4.43 0.40
CA THR A 312 -8.71 -5.15 -0.82
C THR A 312 -7.19 -5.24 -0.93
N THR A 313 -6.70 -6.22 -1.68
CA THR A 313 -5.27 -6.37 -2.03
C THR A 313 -4.86 -5.61 -3.29
N THR A 314 -5.74 -4.87 -3.97
CA THR A 314 -5.38 -4.17 -5.22
C THR A 314 -4.41 -3.00 -4.93
N ALA A 315 -3.32 -2.93 -5.71
CA ALA A 315 -2.41 -1.81 -5.78
C ALA A 315 -2.55 -1.09 -7.12
N THR A 316 -2.53 0.25 -7.13
CA THR A 316 -2.50 1.05 -8.36
C THR A 316 -1.04 1.29 -8.77
N LEU A 317 -0.72 1.05 -10.04
CA LEU A 317 0.62 1.20 -10.60
C LEU A 317 0.60 2.20 -11.77
N THR A 318 1.75 2.82 -12.02
CA THR A 318 1.98 3.76 -13.13
C THR A 318 3.21 3.33 -13.94
N ALA A 319 3.40 3.88 -15.14
CA ALA A 319 4.62 3.64 -15.92
C ALA A 319 5.92 3.99 -15.14
N GLY A 320 5.88 4.99 -14.25
CA GLY A 320 7.00 5.36 -13.38
C GLY A 320 7.32 4.36 -12.27
N ASN A 321 6.52 3.31 -12.08
CA ASN A 321 6.81 2.20 -11.18
C ASN A 321 7.60 1.06 -11.85
N TYR A 322 7.91 1.16 -13.15
CA TYR A 322 8.61 0.12 -13.90
C TYR A 322 10.00 0.59 -14.35
N VAL A 323 11.00 -0.28 -14.21
CA VAL A 323 12.32 -0.10 -14.83
C VAL A 323 12.69 -1.39 -15.57
N VAL A 324 13.04 -1.27 -16.84
CA VAL A 324 13.53 -2.39 -17.67
C VAL A 324 15.04 -2.25 -17.88
N ASN A 325 15.78 -3.28 -17.48
CA ASN A 325 17.22 -3.38 -17.67
C ASN A 325 17.57 -4.40 -18.76
N GLY A 326 18.68 -4.14 -19.47
CA GLY A 326 19.24 -5.06 -20.48
C GLY A 326 18.96 -4.71 -21.94
N ILE A 327 18.16 -3.67 -22.21
CA ILE A 327 17.89 -3.20 -23.59
C ILE A 327 19.22 -2.74 -24.20
N VAL A 328 19.51 -3.23 -25.41
CA VAL A 328 20.75 -2.92 -26.11
C VAL A 328 20.74 -1.45 -26.54
N SER A 329 21.85 -0.78 -26.25
CA SER A 329 22.17 0.53 -26.81
C SER A 329 23.58 0.48 -27.39
N GLY A 330 23.81 1.26 -28.44
CA GLY A 330 25.09 1.27 -29.13
C GLY A 330 24.99 1.81 -30.55
N PRO A 331 26.13 1.95 -31.24
CA PRO A 331 26.22 2.68 -32.50
C PRO A 331 25.46 1.98 -33.64
N VAL A 332 24.68 2.77 -34.37
CA VAL A 332 24.26 2.52 -35.76
C VAL A 332 24.81 3.70 -36.57
N ASP A 333 25.64 3.41 -37.58
CA ASP A 333 26.29 4.41 -38.43
C ASP A 333 26.97 5.57 -37.68
N GLY A 334 27.53 5.27 -36.51
CA GLY A 334 28.21 6.22 -35.61
C GLY A 334 27.31 6.94 -34.59
N VAL A 335 25.98 6.82 -34.69
CA VAL A 335 25.02 7.39 -33.73
C VAL A 335 24.64 6.34 -32.70
N ILE A 336 24.77 6.64 -31.40
CA ILE A 336 24.27 5.75 -30.34
C ILE A 336 22.74 5.75 -30.37
N THR A 337 22.15 4.60 -30.68
CA THR A 337 20.71 4.35 -30.59
C THR A 337 20.42 3.27 -29.55
N THR A 338 19.21 3.32 -28.99
CA THR A 338 18.63 2.27 -28.15
C THR A 338 17.51 1.59 -28.94
N ASP A 339 17.33 0.28 -28.74
CA ASP A 339 16.31 -0.52 -29.44
C ASP A 339 14.88 -0.08 -29.11
N ASP A 340 13.96 -0.27 -30.07
CA ASP A 340 12.53 -0.04 -29.85
C ASP A 340 11.91 -1.22 -29.09
N VAL A 341 11.93 -1.13 -27.76
CA VAL A 341 11.32 -2.07 -26.82
C VAL A 341 10.52 -1.33 -25.75
N VAL A 342 9.20 -1.54 -25.75
CA VAL A 342 8.23 -0.90 -24.86
C VAL A 342 7.60 -1.96 -23.95
N LEU A 343 7.60 -1.73 -22.63
CA LEU A 343 6.88 -2.59 -21.67
C LEU A 343 5.39 -2.22 -21.63
N ASN A 344 4.51 -3.21 -21.49
CA ASN A 344 3.06 -3.01 -21.42
C ASN A 344 2.55 -2.30 -20.15
N ASN A 345 3.40 -2.04 -19.15
CA ASN A 345 3.16 -1.23 -17.96
C ASN A 345 1.76 -1.43 -17.31
N PRO A 346 1.42 -2.62 -16.77
CA PRO A 346 0.12 -2.86 -16.15
C PRO A 346 -0.22 -1.83 -15.06
N THR A 347 -1.43 -1.29 -15.10
CA THR A 347 -1.90 -0.23 -14.18
C THR A 347 -2.31 -0.75 -12.79
N THR A 348 -2.28 -2.06 -12.58
CA THR A 348 -2.65 -2.71 -11.32
C THR A 348 -1.65 -3.79 -10.91
N GLY A 349 -1.34 -3.84 -9.63
CA GLY A 349 -0.65 -4.95 -8.96
C GLY A 349 -1.45 -5.47 -7.77
N VAL A 350 -0.86 -6.42 -7.03
CA VAL A 350 -1.47 -7.05 -5.86
C VAL A 350 -0.53 -6.95 -4.67
N TYR A 351 -0.98 -6.32 -3.58
CA TYR A 351 -0.33 -6.36 -2.27
C TYR A 351 -0.37 -7.78 -1.69
N ASP A 352 0.72 -8.18 -1.04
CA ASP A 352 0.89 -9.46 -0.33
C ASP A 352 -0.30 -9.85 0.58
N ASN A 353 -0.85 -8.86 1.29
CA ASN A 353 -2.06 -8.98 2.09
C ASN A 353 -2.75 -7.62 2.23
N ARG A 354 -4.04 -7.60 2.58
CA ARG A 354 -4.86 -6.37 2.64
C ARG A 354 -4.52 -5.41 3.78
N ASN A 355 -3.78 -5.86 4.80
CA ASN A 355 -3.65 -5.14 6.07
C ASN A 355 -2.67 -3.96 5.97
N VAL A 356 -2.88 -2.99 6.87
CA VAL A 356 -2.01 -1.82 7.07
C VAL A 356 -0.55 -2.23 7.28
N GLY A 357 0.36 -1.41 6.75
CA GLY A 357 1.80 -1.58 6.90
C GLY A 357 2.61 -0.91 5.79
N THR A 358 3.90 -0.76 6.04
CA THR A 358 4.90 -0.23 5.08
C THR A 358 5.79 -1.37 4.56
N GLY A 359 6.46 -1.15 3.41
CA GLY A 359 7.37 -2.14 2.83
C GLY A 359 6.66 -3.41 2.31
N LYS A 360 5.35 -3.33 2.07
CA LYS A 360 4.54 -4.46 1.59
C LYS A 360 5.00 -4.87 0.20
N ILE A 361 5.08 -6.18 -0.05
CA ILE A 361 5.37 -6.68 -1.39
C ILE A 361 4.17 -6.38 -2.30
N VAL A 362 4.41 -5.70 -3.40
CA VAL A 362 3.47 -5.58 -4.52
C VAL A 362 3.97 -6.45 -5.65
N THR A 363 3.11 -7.34 -6.15
CA THR A 363 3.37 -8.25 -7.26
C THR A 363 2.57 -7.85 -8.48
N VAL A 364 3.18 -7.92 -9.66
CA VAL A 364 2.54 -7.77 -10.97
C VAL A 364 2.81 -9.00 -11.83
N ASN A 365 1.81 -9.42 -12.60
CA ASN A 365 1.87 -10.55 -13.55
C ASN A 365 1.41 -10.08 -14.93
N GLY A 366 1.78 -10.82 -15.99
CA GLY A 366 1.41 -10.47 -17.36
C GLY A 366 2.26 -9.34 -17.94
N LEU A 367 3.52 -9.22 -17.51
CA LEU A 367 4.50 -8.33 -18.13
C LEU A 367 4.84 -8.84 -19.54
N ALA A 368 4.79 -7.93 -20.52
CA ALA A 368 5.03 -8.22 -21.93
C ALA A 368 5.68 -7.02 -22.62
N ILE A 369 6.48 -7.28 -23.65
CA ILE A 369 7.19 -6.27 -24.44
C ILE A 369 6.63 -6.18 -25.88
N SER A 370 6.68 -4.98 -26.45
CA SER A 370 6.32 -4.65 -27.83
C SER A 370 7.33 -3.64 -28.41
N GLY A 371 7.16 -3.25 -29.68
CA GLY A 371 8.14 -2.44 -30.43
C GLY A 371 8.83 -3.24 -31.53
N ALA A 372 9.51 -2.53 -32.45
CA ALA A 372 10.11 -3.10 -33.66
C ALA A 372 11.26 -4.09 -33.40
N ASP A 373 11.86 -4.05 -32.22
CA ASP A 373 12.98 -4.91 -31.84
C ASP A 373 12.64 -5.92 -30.73
N ALA A 374 11.41 -5.91 -30.19
CA ALA A 374 10.99 -6.78 -29.10
C ALA A 374 11.16 -8.29 -29.36
N ALA A 375 11.10 -8.72 -30.63
CA ALA A 375 11.36 -10.11 -31.03
C ALA A 375 12.82 -10.57 -30.79
N ASN A 376 13.74 -9.64 -30.55
CA ASN A 376 15.13 -9.94 -30.21
C ASN A 376 15.35 -10.26 -28.72
N TYR A 377 14.28 -10.23 -27.91
CA TYR A 377 14.35 -10.25 -26.45
C TYR A 377 13.38 -11.24 -25.82
N THR A 378 13.65 -11.59 -24.56
CA THR A 378 12.68 -12.17 -23.62
C THR A 378 12.57 -11.29 -22.38
N ILE A 379 11.44 -11.37 -21.66
CA ILE A 379 11.17 -10.59 -20.45
C ILE A 379 10.63 -11.52 -19.36
N ASN A 380 10.91 -11.22 -18.09
CA ASN A 380 10.23 -11.85 -16.97
C ASN A 380 8.74 -11.50 -16.99
N VAL A 381 7.86 -12.50 -17.01
CA VAL A 381 6.39 -12.32 -17.10
C VAL A 381 5.75 -11.78 -15.82
N SER A 382 6.51 -11.66 -14.73
CA SER A 382 6.08 -11.13 -13.44
C SER A 382 7.24 -10.45 -12.70
N ALA A 383 6.90 -9.49 -11.83
CA ALA A 383 7.85 -8.80 -10.96
C ALA A 383 7.22 -8.57 -9.58
N ALA A 384 8.04 -8.48 -8.53
CA ALA A 384 7.60 -8.21 -7.17
C ALA A 384 8.63 -7.37 -6.42
N ALA A 385 8.20 -6.38 -5.64
CA ALA A 385 9.09 -5.53 -4.83
C ALA A 385 8.38 -4.96 -3.60
N ALA A 386 9.16 -4.59 -2.57
CA ALA A 386 8.70 -4.01 -1.30
C ALA A 386 8.29 -2.52 -1.39
N ILE A 387 7.61 -2.14 -2.48
CA ILE A 387 7.24 -0.75 -2.79
C ILE A 387 5.92 -0.29 -2.16
N GLY A 388 5.20 -1.19 -1.48
CA GLY A 388 3.83 -0.98 -1.05
C GLY A 388 3.67 -0.38 0.35
N GLN A 389 2.68 0.50 0.52
CA GLN A 389 2.22 1.00 1.80
C GLN A 389 0.69 1.06 1.84
N ILE A 390 0.10 0.54 2.91
CA ILE A 390 -1.33 0.70 3.21
C ILE A 390 -1.47 1.47 4.52
N ASP A 391 -2.08 2.65 4.44
CA ASP A 391 -2.30 3.57 5.56
C ASP A 391 -3.62 3.26 6.28
N PRO A 392 -3.71 3.46 7.61
CA PRO A 392 -4.93 3.23 8.37
C PRO A 392 -6.11 4.04 7.88
N LYS A 393 -7.28 3.41 7.80
CA LYS A 393 -8.52 4.14 7.53
C LYS A 393 -9.02 4.82 8.80
N ALA A 394 -9.37 6.10 8.72
CA ALA A 394 -10.00 6.80 9.83
C ALA A 394 -11.46 6.34 10.04
N LEU A 395 -11.78 6.00 11.29
CA LEU A 395 -13.13 5.76 11.79
C LEU A 395 -13.58 6.93 12.66
N ILE A 396 -14.90 7.15 12.69
CA ILE A 396 -15.53 8.16 13.54
C ILE A 396 -16.39 7.43 14.59
N ALA A 397 -15.94 7.48 15.83
CA ALA A 397 -16.73 7.15 17.01
C ALA A 397 -17.52 8.39 17.46
N SER A 398 -18.80 8.22 17.75
CA SER A 398 -19.74 9.28 18.07
C SER A 398 -20.60 8.93 19.28
N ILE A 399 -21.07 9.95 20.01
CA ILE A 399 -22.03 9.80 21.10
C ILE A 399 -23.44 10.07 20.56
N THR A 400 -24.40 9.20 20.89
CA THR A 400 -25.75 9.15 20.33
C THR A 400 -26.83 8.86 21.38
N GLY A 401 -28.09 8.92 20.95
CA GLY A 401 -29.25 8.70 21.82
C GLY A 401 -29.49 9.86 22.79
N SER A 402 -29.86 9.53 24.03
CA SER A 402 -29.98 10.48 25.13
C SER A 402 -29.26 9.93 26.36
N VAL A 403 -28.70 10.83 27.17
CA VAL A 403 -28.06 10.51 28.45
C VAL A 403 -28.75 11.38 29.51
N VAL A 404 -29.45 10.74 30.46
CA VAL A 404 -30.34 11.43 31.40
C VAL A 404 -29.96 11.12 32.84
N LYS A 405 -30.00 12.12 33.72
CA LYS A 405 -29.93 11.95 35.18
C LYS A 405 -30.78 13.00 35.90
N THR A 406 -31.24 12.72 37.10
CA THR A 406 -31.68 13.78 38.02
C THR A 406 -30.47 14.48 38.64
N TYR A 407 -30.59 15.77 38.91
CA TYR A 407 -29.54 16.56 39.55
C TYR A 407 -29.10 16.00 40.92
N ASP A 408 -27.79 15.80 41.04
CA ASP A 408 -27.09 15.14 42.14
C ASP A 408 -25.82 15.91 42.58
N GLY A 409 -25.67 17.17 42.15
CA GLY A 409 -24.55 18.04 42.47
C GLY A 409 -23.27 17.81 41.66
N ASN A 410 -23.21 16.80 40.78
CA ASN A 410 -22.02 16.49 39.98
C ASN A 410 -22.30 16.41 38.46
N ASN A 411 -21.27 16.63 37.67
CA ASN A 411 -21.33 16.56 36.20
C ASN A 411 -20.93 15.19 35.63
N ALA A 412 -20.92 14.11 36.43
CA ALA A 412 -20.66 12.78 35.90
C ALA A 412 -21.85 12.28 35.05
N ALA A 413 -21.54 11.70 33.90
CA ALA A 413 -22.47 11.05 32.98
C ALA A 413 -22.19 9.55 32.94
N THR A 414 -23.26 8.74 32.97
CA THR A 414 -23.20 7.29 32.80
C THR A 414 -23.75 6.93 31.44
N LEU A 415 -22.98 6.22 30.63
CA LEU A 415 -23.34 5.85 29.26
C LEU A 415 -23.49 4.33 29.12
N ALA A 416 -24.38 3.91 28.23
CA ALA A 416 -24.56 2.51 27.83
C ALA A 416 -24.04 2.28 26.41
N ALA A 417 -23.88 1.02 25.99
CA ALA A 417 -23.36 0.68 24.66
C ALA A 417 -24.19 1.27 23.50
N ASN A 418 -25.50 1.47 23.69
CA ASN A 418 -26.39 2.10 22.72
C ASN A 418 -26.31 3.63 22.67
N ASN A 419 -25.44 4.26 23.47
CA ASN A 419 -25.07 5.67 23.33
C ASN A 419 -23.86 5.88 22.41
N TYR A 420 -23.37 4.83 21.73
CA TYR A 420 -22.23 4.89 20.83
C TYR A 420 -22.62 4.55 19.39
N GLY A 421 -22.05 5.28 18.44
CA GLY A 421 -22.05 4.93 17.02
C GLY A 421 -20.62 4.91 16.46
N LEU A 422 -20.31 3.94 15.61
CA LEU A 422 -19.02 3.83 14.91
C LEU A 422 -19.25 3.81 13.40
N ALA A 423 -18.63 4.74 12.68
CA ALA A 423 -18.78 4.91 11.24
C ALA A 423 -17.44 4.78 10.49
N GLY A 424 -17.50 4.28 9.26
CA GLY A 424 -16.35 4.17 8.34
C GLY A 424 -15.77 2.76 8.17
N VAL A 425 -16.22 1.76 8.94
CA VAL A 425 -15.75 0.38 8.87
C VAL A 425 -16.06 -0.22 7.49
N VAL A 426 -15.09 -0.92 6.88
CA VAL A 426 -15.26 -1.61 5.59
C VAL A 426 -16.14 -2.84 5.77
N SER A 427 -17.01 -3.12 4.81
CA SER A 427 -17.94 -4.25 4.89
C SER A 427 -17.19 -5.59 4.98
N GLY A 428 -17.54 -6.40 5.97
CA GLY A 428 -16.89 -7.68 6.28
C GLY A 428 -15.85 -7.64 7.40
N ASP A 429 -15.38 -6.45 7.81
CA ASP A 429 -14.34 -6.32 8.84
C ASP A 429 -14.91 -6.37 10.26
N THR A 430 -14.14 -6.98 11.17
CA THR A 430 -14.48 -7.10 12.60
C THR A 430 -13.77 -6.03 13.43
N VAL A 431 -14.48 -4.92 13.69
CA VAL A 431 -14.03 -3.82 14.55
C VAL A 431 -15.07 -3.54 15.64
N VAL A 432 -14.62 -3.48 16.89
CA VAL A 432 -15.44 -3.36 18.11
C VAL A 432 -14.95 -2.19 18.96
N LEU A 433 -15.86 -1.26 19.28
CA LEU A 433 -15.60 -0.10 20.13
C LEU A 433 -15.67 -0.47 21.63
N ASN A 434 -14.80 0.11 22.46
CA ASN A 434 -14.75 -0.20 23.90
C ASN A 434 -15.89 0.39 24.76
N ASN A 435 -16.74 1.25 24.20
CA ASN A 435 -17.95 1.82 24.81
C ASN A 435 -17.79 2.26 26.29
N PRO A 436 -16.95 3.28 26.60
CA PRO A 436 -16.72 3.71 27.98
C PRO A 436 -18.02 4.03 28.74
N VAL A 437 -18.20 3.46 29.93
CA VAL A 437 -19.42 3.68 30.74
C VAL A 437 -19.46 5.03 31.45
N ALA A 438 -18.34 5.76 31.48
CA ALA A 438 -18.19 7.04 32.17
C ALA A 438 -17.88 8.18 31.18
N GLY A 439 -18.58 9.29 31.33
CA GLY A 439 -18.34 10.56 30.64
C GLY A 439 -18.61 11.75 31.55
N LEU A 440 -18.54 12.95 31.01
CA LEU A 440 -18.80 14.19 31.72
C LEU A 440 -19.80 15.07 30.97
N TYR A 441 -20.76 15.65 31.68
CA TYR A 441 -21.51 16.81 31.23
C TYR A 441 -20.62 18.06 31.26
N ASP A 442 -20.87 18.99 30.34
CA ASP A 442 -20.31 20.35 30.28
C ASP A 442 -20.27 21.09 31.63
N ASN A 443 -21.30 20.94 32.46
CA ASN A 443 -21.38 21.41 33.84
C ASN A 443 -22.48 20.65 34.62
N ARG A 444 -22.48 20.79 35.96
CA ARG A 444 -23.42 20.07 36.85
C ARG A 444 -24.88 20.51 36.74
N ASN A 445 -25.19 21.65 36.12
CA ASN A 445 -26.49 22.31 36.27
C ASN A 445 -27.59 21.65 35.45
N ALA A 446 -28.83 21.75 35.94
CA ALA A 446 -30.00 21.19 35.30
C ALA A 446 -30.30 21.87 33.94
N GLY A 447 -30.78 21.09 32.97
CA GLY A 447 -31.05 21.53 31.61
C GLY A 447 -30.96 20.39 30.58
N SER A 448 -31.50 20.65 29.38
CA SER A 448 -31.47 19.75 28.22
C SER A 448 -30.46 20.21 27.17
N GLY A 449 -30.07 19.33 26.24
CA GLY A 449 -29.12 19.65 25.16
C GLY A 449 -27.69 19.84 25.65
N LYS A 450 -27.36 19.32 26.84
CA LYS A 450 -26.05 19.45 27.46
C LYS A 450 -25.02 18.61 26.72
N THR A 451 -23.83 19.14 26.49
CA THR A 451 -22.74 18.37 25.87
C THR A 451 -22.25 17.30 26.84
N VAL A 452 -22.30 16.05 26.41
CA VAL A 452 -21.65 14.91 27.08
C VAL A 452 -20.37 14.59 26.32
N THR A 453 -19.25 14.54 27.04
CA THR A 453 -17.91 14.24 26.51
C THR A 453 -17.39 12.93 27.10
N VAL A 454 -16.79 12.10 26.25
CA VAL A 454 -16.14 10.82 26.59
C VAL A 454 -14.70 10.85 26.09
N ASN A 455 -13.77 10.35 26.91
CA ASN A 455 -12.36 10.16 26.58
C ASN A 455 -11.98 8.69 26.75
N GLY A 456 -10.86 8.26 26.16
CA GLY A 456 -10.39 6.87 26.26
C GLY A 456 -11.14 5.91 25.33
N ILE A 457 -11.62 6.43 24.20
CA ILE A 457 -12.22 5.63 23.13
C ILE A 457 -11.10 4.86 22.42
N VAL A 458 -11.24 3.54 22.31
CA VAL A 458 -10.36 2.66 21.53
C VAL A 458 -11.16 1.59 20.79
N ILE A 459 -10.57 1.07 19.72
CA ILE A 459 -11.11 -0.04 18.92
C ILE A 459 -10.32 -1.34 19.16
N SER A 460 -10.99 -2.47 18.93
CA SER A 460 -10.50 -3.83 19.12
C SER A 460 -11.17 -4.78 18.11
N GLY A 461 -10.76 -6.05 18.05
CA GLY A 461 -11.22 -7.00 17.03
C GLY A 461 -10.14 -7.33 15.99
N ALA A 462 -10.41 -8.32 15.13
CA ALA A 462 -9.42 -8.90 14.24
C ALA A 462 -8.82 -7.90 13.24
N ASP A 463 -9.63 -6.96 12.74
CA ASP A 463 -9.21 -6.00 11.72
C ASP A 463 -8.86 -4.62 12.30
N ALA A 464 -8.94 -4.43 13.63
CA ALA A 464 -8.79 -3.10 14.25
C ALA A 464 -7.43 -2.45 13.99
N GLY A 465 -6.37 -3.22 13.75
CA GLY A 465 -5.06 -2.71 13.33
C GLY A 465 -5.04 -2.04 11.95
N ASN A 466 -6.09 -2.20 11.14
CA ASN A 466 -6.25 -1.55 9.83
C ASN A 466 -6.84 -0.14 9.92
N TYR A 467 -7.13 0.35 11.13
CA TYR A 467 -7.91 1.57 11.36
C TYR A 467 -7.29 2.46 12.44
N ILE A 468 -7.64 3.75 12.41
CA ILE A 468 -7.47 4.69 13.53
C ILE A 468 -8.83 5.27 13.90
N VAL A 469 -9.02 5.63 15.17
CA VAL A 469 -10.27 6.20 15.70
C VAL A 469 -9.96 7.45 16.52
N ASN A 470 -10.91 8.38 16.60
CA ASN A 470 -10.86 9.48 17.56
C ASN A 470 -10.90 8.95 19.00
N THR A 471 -9.92 9.35 19.82
CA THR A 471 -9.77 8.90 21.22
C THR A 471 -10.71 9.57 22.21
N SER A 472 -11.46 10.57 21.75
CA SER A 472 -12.55 11.23 22.47
C SER A 472 -13.70 11.59 21.52
N ALA A 473 -14.91 11.67 22.06
CA ALA A 473 -16.11 12.07 21.33
C ALA A 473 -17.00 12.92 22.25
N ASN A 474 -17.81 13.81 21.66
CA ASN A 474 -18.77 14.61 22.40
C ASN A 474 -20.02 14.88 21.55
N ALA A 475 -21.18 15.04 22.21
CA ALA A 475 -22.44 15.41 21.57
C ALA A 475 -23.42 16.06 22.56
N ALA A 476 -24.35 16.88 22.06
CA ALA A 476 -25.39 17.58 22.83
C ALA A 476 -26.58 16.67 23.23
N VAL A 477 -26.29 15.45 23.70
CA VAL A 477 -27.29 14.39 24.03
C VAL A 477 -27.76 14.40 25.49
N GLY A 478 -27.18 15.28 26.32
CA GLY A 478 -27.34 15.25 27.77
C GLY A 478 -28.58 15.97 28.28
N GLN A 479 -29.20 15.40 29.31
CA GLN A 479 -30.27 16.01 30.09
C GLN A 479 -30.03 15.79 31.59
N ILE A 480 -29.96 16.89 32.35
CA ILE A 480 -29.98 16.87 33.81
C ILE A 480 -31.33 17.41 34.26
N ASP A 481 -32.19 16.55 34.79
CA ASP A 481 -33.50 16.90 35.32
C ASP A 481 -33.38 17.61 36.68
N ARG A 482 -34.23 18.60 36.91
CA ARG A 482 -34.25 19.36 38.18
C ARG A 482 -34.65 18.44 39.34
N LYS A 483 -33.90 18.49 40.44
CA LYS A 483 -34.21 17.69 41.63
C LYS A 483 -35.46 18.23 42.34
N ALA A 484 -36.41 17.36 42.66
CA ALA A 484 -37.60 17.75 43.42
C ALA A 484 -37.23 18.19 44.86
N LEU A 485 -37.85 19.26 45.34
CA LEU A 485 -37.77 19.73 46.72
C LEU A 485 -39.16 19.76 47.38
N THR A 486 -39.18 19.39 48.65
CA THR A 486 -40.37 19.48 49.50
C THR A 486 -40.28 20.73 50.36
N VAL A 487 -41.36 21.52 50.39
CA VAL A 487 -41.52 22.66 51.29
C VAL A 487 -42.58 22.33 52.34
N SER A 488 -42.35 22.72 53.59
CA SER A 488 -43.37 22.70 54.64
C SER A 488 -43.41 24.03 55.38
N LEU A 489 -44.55 24.33 55.99
CA LEU A 489 -44.71 25.51 56.86
C LEU A 489 -44.35 25.16 58.31
N THR A 490 -43.59 26.04 58.97
CA THR A 490 -43.05 25.85 60.31
C THR A 490 -43.22 27.08 61.23
N GLY A 491 -43.03 26.88 62.53
CA GLY A 491 -43.22 27.92 63.54
C GLY A 491 -44.69 28.29 63.74
N THR A 492 -44.94 29.54 64.14
CA THR A 492 -46.29 30.08 64.32
C THR A 492 -46.42 31.40 63.57
N ALA A 493 -47.55 31.62 62.90
CA ALA A 493 -47.97 32.90 62.35
C ALA A 493 -49.11 33.44 63.22
N THR A 494 -48.90 34.59 63.88
CA THR A 494 -49.85 35.19 64.81
C THR A 494 -50.48 36.46 64.24
N LYS A 495 -51.75 36.72 64.56
CA LYS A 495 -52.40 38.04 64.42
C LYS A 495 -53.48 38.24 65.47
N ILE A 496 -53.80 39.50 65.76
CA ILE A 496 -55.04 39.85 66.44
C ILE A 496 -56.18 39.83 65.41
N TYR A 497 -57.38 39.41 65.82
CA TYR A 497 -58.56 39.39 64.96
C TYR A 497 -58.84 40.77 64.31
N ASP A 498 -59.03 40.76 63.00
CA ASP A 498 -59.30 41.94 62.16
C ASP A 498 -60.40 41.70 61.10
N GLY A 499 -61.05 40.51 61.13
CA GLY A 499 -62.05 40.10 60.15
C GLY A 499 -61.51 39.52 58.83
N THR A 500 -60.19 39.45 58.63
CA THR A 500 -59.57 39.01 57.36
C THR A 500 -58.81 37.69 57.49
N THR A 501 -58.80 36.91 56.40
CA THR A 501 -58.05 35.64 56.28
C THR A 501 -56.56 35.82 55.96
N THR A 502 -56.04 37.05 55.87
CA THR A 502 -54.61 37.27 55.59
C THR A 502 -53.74 36.88 56.78
N ALA A 503 -52.77 35.99 56.54
CA ALA A 503 -51.66 35.68 57.43
C ALA A 503 -50.40 36.43 57.01
N THR A 504 -49.62 36.91 57.97
CA THR A 504 -48.26 37.44 57.74
C THR A 504 -47.26 36.32 57.94
N LEU A 505 -46.30 36.18 57.02
CA LEU A 505 -45.28 35.13 57.06
C LEU A 505 -43.87 35.71 56.90
N ALA A 506 -42.90 35.08 57.55
CA ALA A 506 -41.49 35.41 57.49
C ALA A 506 -40.68 34.24 56.91
N ALA A 507 -39.41 34.47 56.57
CA ALA A 507 -38.55 33.44 55.94
C ALA A 507 -38.43 32.15 56.79
N ASN A 508 -38.41 32.26 58.11
CA ASN A 508 -38.35 31.14 59.05
C ASN A 508 -39.67 30.35 59.18
N ASN A 509 -40.76 30.78 58.52
CA ASN A 509 -41.97 29.96 58.38
C ASN A 509 -41.86 28.92 57.26
N TYR A 510 -40.79 28.91 56.45
CA TYR A 510 -40.58 27.96 55.38
C TYR A 510 -39.42 27.01 55.69
N LEU A 511 -39.69 25.71 55.77
CA LEU A 511 -38.67 24.66 55.84
C LEU A 511 -38.56 23.98 54.47
N LEU A 512 -37.33 23.85 53.98
CA LEU A 512 -37.01 23.29 52.66
C LEU A 512 -36.21 21.99 52.84
N SER A 513 -36.64 20.91 52.17
CA SER A 513 -36.07 19.57 52.31
C SER A 513 -35.79 18.92 50.95
N GLY A 514 -34.73 18.12 50.88
CA GLY A 514 -34.21 17.50 49.65
C GLY A 514 -32.99 18.18 49.03
N LEU A 515 -32.47 19.25 49.65
CA LEU A 515 -31.22 19.91 49.22
C LEU A 515 -30.03 18.96 49.23
N ILE A 516 -29.09 19.19 48.31
CA ILE A 516 -27.77 18.59 48.32
C ILE A 516 -26.83 19.47 49.16
N ALA A 517 -25.97 18.84 49.95
CA ALA A 517 -25.08 19.56 50.84
C ALA A 517 -24.08 20.43 50.06
N GLY A 518 -24.09 21.74 50.32
CA GLY A 518 -23.24 22.74 49.68
C GLY A 518 -23.98 23.68 48.72
N ASP A 519 -25.18 23.31 48.26
CA ASP A 519 -25.93 24.13 47.29
C ASP A 519 -26.65 25.32 47.95
N SER A 520 -26.64 26.47 47.26
CA SER A 520 -27.29 27.69 47.70
C SER A 520 -28.71 27.78 47.15
N VAL A 521 -29.70 27.31 47.93
CA VAL A 521 -31.13 27.39 47.60
C VAL A 521 -31.95 27.76 48.83
N ALA A 522 -32.85 28.74 48.67
CA ALA A 522 -33.86 29.13 49.65
C ALA A 522 -35.22 29.32 48.96
N ILE A 523 -36.29 29.34 49.76
CA ILE A 523 -37.60 29.83 49.30
C ILE A 523 -37.56 31.35 49.19
N ASN A 524 -38.07 31.89 48.08
CA ASN A 524 -38.44 33.30 47.98
C ASN A 524 -39.69 33.51 48.86
N PRO A 525 -39.59 34.15 50.02
CA PRO A 525 -40.64 34.07 51.03
C PRO A 525 -41.83 34.91 50.59
N ALA A 526 -42.97 34.25 50.31
CA ALA A 526 -44.24 34.96 50.28
C ALA A 526 -44.48 35.54 51.68
N THR A 527 -44.55 36.86 51.76
CA THR A 527 -44.76 37.60 53.02
C THR A 527 -46.19 37.48 53.54
N THR A 528 -47.09 36.93 52.74
CA THR A 528 -48.47 36.65 53.09
C THR A 528 -48.87 35.21 52.78
N GLY A 529 -49.79 34.68 53.58
CA GLY A 529 -50.51 33.44 53.36
C GLY A 529 -52.00 33.63 53.66
N ILE A 530 -52.79 32.56 53.53
CA ILE A 530 -54.25 32.58 53.74
C ILE A 530 -54.63 31.60 54.85
N TYR A 531 -55.25 32.10 55.92
CA TYR A 531 -55.92 31.28 56.93
C TYR A 531 -57.17 30.61 56.35
N ASP A 532 -57.43 29.37 56.78
CA ASP A 532 -58.66 28.59 56.56
C ASP A 532 -59.96 29.40 56.76
N ASN A 533 -60.00 30.26 57.78
CA ASN A 533 -61.06 31.23 58.03
C ASN A 533 -60.54 32.33 58.98
N ALA A 534 -61.22 33.48 58.99
CA ALA A 534 -60.80 34.63 59.79
C ALA A 534 -61.03 34.48 61.30
N ASN A 535 -61.72 33.42 61.77
CA ASN A 535 -62.12 33.29 63.18
C ASN A 535 -60.93 32.95 64.10
N VAL A 536 -61.06 33.34 65.35
CA VAL A 536 -60.11 33.06 66.43
C VAL A 536 -59.85 31.58 66.61
N GLY A 537 -58.60 31.24 66.94
CA GLY A 537 -58.16 29.87 67.21
C GLY A 537 -56.66 29.69 67.05
N THR A 538 -56.15 28.57 67.54
CA THR A 538 -54.77 28.10 67.38
C THR A 538 -54.72 26.87 66.46
N GLY A 539 -53.55 26.57 65.89
CA GLY A 539 -53.39 25.44 64.96
C GLY A 539 -54.14 25.59 63.63
N LYS A 540 -54.54 26.82 63.27
CA LYS A 540 -55.28 27.11 62.05
C LYS A 540 -54.42 26.79 60.83
N ILE A 541 -55.03 26.24 59.78
CA ILE A 541 -54.32 25.99 58.54
C ILE A 541 -54.03 27.33 57.85
N VAL A 542 -52.75 27.62 57.62
CA VAL A 542 -52.29 28.67 56.73
C VAL A 542 -51.84 28.02 55.43
N THR A 543 -52.23 28.59 54.29
CA THR A 543 -51.93 28.09 52.94
C THR A 543 -51.18 29.15 52.14
N VAL A 544 -50.16 28.71 51.38
CA VAL A 544 -49.34 29.53 50.49
C VAL A 544 -49.28 28.91 49.09
N ASN A 545 -49.39 29.76 48.07
CA ASN A 545 -49.41 29.39 46.66
C ASN A 545 -48.24 30.07 45.91
N GLY A 546 -47.83 29.52 44.76
CA GLY A 546 -46.88 30.18 43.86
C GLY A 546 -45.46 30.33 44.40
N LEU A 547 -45.03 29.42 45.29
CA LEU A 547 -43.68 29.44 45.85
C LEU A 547 -42.61 29.30 44.76
N THR A 548 -41.59 30.16 44.83
CA THR A 548 -40.42 30.15 43.96
C THR A 548 -39.14 29.98 44.78
N THR A 549 -38.09 29.46 44.18
CA THR A 549 -36.77 29.29 44.81
C THR A 549 -35.79 30.36 44.34
N VAL A 550 -34.95 30.85 45.25
CA VAL A 550 -33.86 31.80 45.01
C VAL A 550 -32.53 31.26 45.56
N GLY A 551 -31.42 31.83 45.13
CA GLY A 551 -30.06 31.32 45.40
C GLY A 551 -29.36 30.86 44.13
N ALA A 552 -28.04 30.67 44.19
CA ALA A 552 -27.22 30.40 43.00
C ALA A 552 -27.58 29.06 42.32
N ASP A 553 -27.88 28.04 43.11
CA ASP A 553 -28.19 26.68 42.62
C ASP A 553 -29.69 26.46 42.43
N ALA A 554 -30.55 27.47 42.67
CA ALA A 554 -32.00 27.34 42.57
C ALA A 554 -32.51 26.90 41.18
N ALA A 555 -31.71 27.14 40.13
CA ALA A 555 -31.96 26.63 38.78
C ALA A 555 -31.90 25.09 38.66
N ASN A 556 -31.28 24.40 39.62
CA ASN A 556 -31.08 22.96 39.61
C ASN A 556 -32.22 22.16 40.29
N TYR A 557 -33.19 22.86 40.90
CA TYR A 557 -34.23 22.26 41.73
C TYR A 557 -35.64 22.67 41.31
N ILE A 558 -36.64 21.85 41.63
CA ILE A 558 -38.05 22.15 41.42
C ILE A 558 -38.82 21.91 42.72
N VAL A 559 -39.33 22.97 43.34
CA VAL A 559 -40.40 22.85 44.35
C VAL A 559 -41.70 22.48 43.64
N ASN A 560 -42.63 21.82 44.32
CA ASN A 560 -43.93 21.46 43.74
C ASN A 560 -44.79 22.72 43.48
N THR A 561 -44.62 23.36 42.33
CA THR A 561 -45.33 24.58 41.92
C THR A 561 -46.84 24.40 41.74
N ASN A 562 -47.30 23.15 41.64
CA ASN A 562 -48.71 22.81 41.38
C ASN A 562 -49.46 22.47 42.67
N GLY A 563 -48.78 22.42 43.82
CA GLY A 563 -49.36 22.17 45.14
C GLY A 563 -49.35 23.42 46.01
N SER A 564 -50.52 23.81 46.52
CA SER A 564 -50.62 24.71 47.67
C SER A 564 -49.88 24.11 48.86
N VAL A 565 -48.96 24.86 49.48
CA VAL A 565 -48.28 24.42 50.70
C VAL A 565 -49.08 24.91 51.90
N SER A 566 -49.61 23.96 52.68
CA SER A 566 -50.47 24.23 53.84
C SER A 566 -49.88 23.66 55.12
N GLY A 567 -50.09 24.35 56.26
CA GLY A 567 -49.66 23.85 57.57
C GLY A 567 -50.41 24.50 58.72
N ALA A 568 -50.53 23.77 59.84
CA ALA A 568 -51.25 24.17 61.05
C ALA A 568 -50.49 25.21 61.91
N ILE A 569 -49.85 26.20 61.27
CA ILE A 569 -49.01 27.21 61.92
C ILE A 569 -49.79 28.44 62.40
N GLY A 570 -51.09 28.53 62.11
CA GLY A 570 -51.86 29.75 62.30
C GLY A 570 -52.41 29.95 63.72
N GLN A 571 -52.30 31.18 64.22
CA GLN A 571 -52.95 31.63 65.46
C GLN A 571 -53.62 33.00 65.24
N ILE A 572 -54.93 33.06 65.46
CA ILE A 572 -55.69 34.31 65.51
C ILE A 572 -56.14 34.54 66.96
N ASP A 573 -55.59 35.56 67.60
CA ASP A 573 -55.91 35.98 68.95
C ASP A 573 -57.14 36.89 68.99
N PRO A 574 -58.08 36.70 69.95
CA PRO A 574 -59.28 37.52 70.01
C PRO A 574 -58.97 38.98 70.34
N ARG A 575 -59.66 39.88 69.62
CA ARG A 575 -59.47 41.34 69.71
C ARG A 575 -60.14 41.89 70.96
N THR A 576 -59.43 42.71 71.73
CA THR A 576 -59.99 43.30 72.96
C THR A 576 -61.05 44.35 72.65
N ILE A 577 -62.21 44.20 73.27
CA ILE A 577 -63.30 45.17 73.27
C ILE A 577 -63.23 45.98 74.56
N THR A 578 -63.42 47.29 74.46
CA THR A 578 -63.58 48.18 75.62
C THR A 578 -65.03 48.61 75.75
N VAL A 579 -65.43 48.92 76.98
CA VAL A 579 -66.79 49.36 77.34
C VAL A 579 -66.70 50.59 78.23
N GLN A 580 -67.65 51.51 78.05
CA GLN A 580 -67.79 52.70 78.88
C GLN A 580 -69.28 52.94 79.17
N LEU A 581 -69.59 53.29 80.42
CA LEU A 581 -70.91 53.77 80.81
C LEU A 581 -71.10 55.23 80.35
N ILE A 582 -72.20 55.50 79.66
CA ILE A 582 -72.53 56.77 78.98
C ILE A 582 -73.98 57.23 79.26
N GLY A 583 -74.28 58.47 78.85
CA GLY A 583 -75.58 59.10 79.11
C GLY A 583 -75.74 59.49 80.58
N THR A 584 -76.98 59.50 81.07
CA THR A 584 -77.31 59.72 82.49
C THR A 584 -78.39 58.75 82.96
N VAL A 585 -78.33 58.35 84.22
CA VAL A 585 -79.30 57.46 84.88
C VAL A 585 -79.93 58.19 86.06
N THR A 586 -81.18 58.63 85.87
CA THR A 586 -81.92 59.49 86.81
C THR A 586 -82.97 58.72 87.60
N ARG A 587 -83.02 58.90 88.92
CA ARG A 587 -84.06 58.35 89.80
C ARG A 587 -84.28 59.27 91.01
N VAL A 588 -85.46 59.24 91.64
CA VAL A 588 -85.66 59.87 92.95
C VAL A 588 -84.96 59.04 94.03
N ALA A 589 -84.29 59.70 94.97
CA ALA A 589 -83.60 59.05 96.09
C ALA A 589 -84.60 58.38 97.04
N ASN A 590 -84.44 57.08 97.26
CA ASN A 590 -85.38 56.23 98.01
C ASN A 590 -84.69 55.33 99.06
N GLY A 591 -83.43 55.63 99.43
CA GLY A 591 -82.65 54.86 100.40
C GLY A 591 -81.97 53.59 99.87
N THR A 592 -82.10 53.25 98.58
CA THR A 592 -81.41 52.10 97.96
C THR A 592 -80.34 52.52 96.94
N THR A 593 -79.32 51.70 96.74
CA THR A 593 -78.26 51.91 95.73
C THR A 593 -78.62 51.42 94.33
N THR A 594 -79.74 50.71 94.13
CA THR A 594 -80.06 50.08 92.82
C THR A 594 -80.29 51.10 91.70
N ALA A 595 -79.53 50.98 90.63
CA ALA A 595 -79.70 51.72 89.38
C ALA A 595 -80.26 50.81 88.28
N THR A 596 -81.15 51.34 87.46
CA THR A 596 -81.59 50.69 86.22
C THR A 596 -80.79 51.28 85.06
N VAL A 597 -80.20 50.44 84.24
CA VAL A 597 -79.47 50.82 83.02
C VAL A 597 -80.16 50.21 81.79
N GLY A 598 -79.99 50.81 80.62
CA GLY A 598 -80.40 50.26 79.34
C GLY A 598 -79.23 50.11 78.36
N PRO A 599 -79.42 49.47 77.20
CA PRO A 599 -78.39 49.36 76.17
C PRO A 599 -77.78 50.72 75.74
N GLU A 600 -78.58 51.78 75.79
CA GLU A 600 -78.18 53.17 75.53
C GLU A 600 -77.17 53.73 76.55
N ASN A 601 -77.04 53.14 77.74
CA ASN A 601 -76.03 53.51 78.72
C ASN A 601 -74.66 52.87 78.46
N PHE A 602 -74.51 52.00 77.45
CA PHE A 602 -73.25 51.31 77.19
C PHE A 602 -72.67 51.67 75.81
N SER A 603 -71.50 52.32 75.82
CA SER A 603 -70.68 52.47 74.62
C SER A 603 -69.68 51.32 74.55
N LEU A 604 -69.63 50.63 73.40
CA LEU A 604 -68.65 49.59 73.11
C LEU A 604 -67.71 50.03 71.98
N SER A 605 -66.41 49.79 72.15
CA SER A 605 -65.39 50.17 71.18
C SER A 605 -64.37 49.06 70.96
N GLY A 606 -63.64 49.14 69.84
CA GLY A 606 -62.64 48.15 69.44
C GLY A 606 -63.14 47.04 68.51
N PHE A 607 -64.43 46.98 68.16
CA PHE A 607 -64.95 46.03 67.16
C PHE A 607 -64.34 46.26 65.77
N VAL A 608 -64.32 45.21 64.94
CA VAL A 608 -64.04 45.32 63.50
C VAL A 608 -65.20 46.05 62.82
N THR A 609 -64.93 46.89 61.82
CA THR A 609 -65.95 47.67 61.09
C THR A 609 -67.11 46.81 60.61
N GLY A 610 -68.34 47.20 60.96
CA GLY A 610 -69.57 46.45 60.62
C GLY A 610 -69.94 45.35 61.62
N GLN A 611 -69.11 45.07 62.63
CA GLN A 611 -69.41 44.16 63.73
C GLN A 611 -69.66 44.92 65.03
N GLY A 612 -70.32 44.28 66.00
CA GLY A 612 -70.66 44.88 67.28
C GLY A 612 -71.51 44.00 68.18
N ALA A 613 -71.76 44.47 69.40
CA ALA A 613 -72.70 43.87 70.33
C ALA A 613 -73.59 44.96 70.95
N ARG A 614 -74.74 44.55 71.50
CA ARG A 614 -75.53 45.33 72.45
C ARG A 614 -75.31 44.76 73.85
N ILE A 615 -75.43 45.60 74.88
CA ILE A 615 -75.47 45.13 76.27
C ILE A 615 -76.92 45.12 76.74
N ASN A 616 -77.39 43.95 77.19
CA ASN A 616 -78.74 43.76 77.72
C ASN A 616 -78.81 43.84 79.26
N GLN A 617 -77.70 44.17 79.93
CA GLN A 617 -77.66 44.34 81.38
C GLN A 617 -78.60 45.47 81.78
N THR A 618 -79.57 45.17 82.65
CA THR A 618 -80.57 46.12 83.16
C THR A 618 -80.28 46.61 84.58
N MET A 619 -79.38 45.94 85.30
CA MET A 619 -79.05 46.24 86.69
C MET A 619 -77.64 46.82 86.85
N ALA A 620 -77.55 47.87 87.67
CA ALA A 620 -76.32 48.49 88.12
C ALA A 620 -76.51 49.04 89.55
N GLU A 621 -75.45 49.59 90.15
CA GLU A 621 -75.51 50.20 91.48
C GLU A 621 -74.91 51.62 91.48
N TYR A 622 -75.64 52.59 92.03
CA TYR A 622 -75.10 53.87 92.45
C TYR A 622 -74.17 53.66 93.66
N ALA A 623 -73.00 54.31 93.65
CA ALA A 623 -72.06 54.32 94.78
C ALA A 623 -72.58 55.03 96.05
N SER A 624 -73.80 55.60 96.02
CA SER A 624 -74.50 56.16 97.17
C SER A 624 -76.01 56.07 96.96
N ALA A 625 -76.76 55.91 98.06
CA ALA A 625 -78.23 55.97 98.07
C ALA A 625 -78.79 57.40 98.29
N MET A 626 -77.91 58.39 98.51
CA MET A 626 -78.28 59.78 98.77
C MET A 626 -78.43 60.59 97.47
N ALA A 627 -79.19 61.68 97.51
CA ALA A 627 -79.31 62.61 96.38
C ALA A 627 -77.94 63.22 95.99
N GLY A 628 -77.71 63.36 94.68
CA GLY A 628 -76.43 63.81 94.12
C GLY A 628 -76.39 63.73 92.59
N MET A 629 -75.37 64.34 91.99
CA MET A 629 -75.10 64.32 90.55
C MET A 629 -73.72 63.70 90.27
N ASN A 630 -73.53 63.16 89.08
CA ASN A 630 -72.31 62.46 88.65
C ASN A 630 -71.89 61.31 89.59
N LEU A 631 -72.87 60.69 90.26
CA LEU A 631 -72.66 59.53 91.11
C LEU A 631 -72.10 58.39 90.24
N THR A 632 -71.03 57.74 90.70
CA THR A 632 -70.52 56.53 90.04
C THR A 632 -71.61 55.47 90.02
N VAL A 633 -72.02 55.05 88.84
CA VAL A 633 -72.84 53.86 88.61
C VAL A 633 -71.90 52.73 88.19
N THR A 634 -72.02 51.58 88.83
CA THR A 634 -71.25 50.38 88.51
C THR A 634 -72.18 49.28 88.01
N ALA A 635 -71.98 48.83 86.77
CA ALA A 635 -72.66 47.68 86.19
C ALA A 635 -71.67 46.50 86.11
N ILE A 636 -72.07 45.32 86.57
CA ILE A 636 -71.26 44.10 86.40
C ILE A 636 -71.69 43.40 85.11
N LEU A 637 -70.74 43.15 84.21
CA LEU A 637 -70.98 42.47 82.94
C LEU A 637 -70.47 41.03 82.97
N ALA A 638 -71.31 40.10 82.55
CA ALA A 638 -70.95 38.71 82.26
C ALA A 638 -71.21 38.39 80.78
N LEU A 639 -70.72 37.25 80.29
CA LEU A 639 -70.90 36.84 78.88
C LEU A 639 -72.37 36.87 78.38
N PRO A 640 -73.40 36.45 79.16
CA PRO A 640 -74.80 36.54 78.73
C PRO A 640 -75.33 37.97 78.52
N ASN A 641 -74.60 39.00 79.00
CA ASN A 641 -75.00 40.38 78.81
C ASN A 641 -74.70 40.93 77.41
N PHE A 642 -73.85 40.26 76.63
CA PHE A 642 -73.45 40.69 75.29
C PHE A 642 -74.29 39.98 74.22
N GLU A 643 -75.19 40.72 73.58
CA GLU A 643 -76.00 40.25 72.46
C GLU A 643 -75.32 40.65 71.13
N PRO A 644 -74.92 39.71 70.25
CA PRO A 644 -74.22 40.04 69.01
C PRO A 644 -75.13 40.75 68.01
N ILE A 645 -74.62 41.78 67.36
CA ILE A 645 -75.22 42.33 66.14
C ILE A 645 -74.93 41.37 64.99
N ALA A 646 -75.90 41.19 64.08
CA ALA A 646 -75.79 40.26 62.94
C ALA A 646 -74.46 40.39 62.18
N GLY A 647 -73.80 39.26 61.92
CA GLY A 647 -72.44 39.20 61.36
C GLY A 647 -71.31 39.19 62.41
N THR A 648 -71.61 39.35 63.70
CA THR A 648 -70.61 39.33 64.78
C THR A 648 -70.57 37.98 65.49
N LEU A 649 -69.39 37.34 65.49
CA LEU A 649 -69.12 36.16 66.30
C LEU A 649 -68.34 36.56 67.56
N LEU A 650 -68.97 36.54 68.73
CA LEU A 650 -68.39 37.06 69.98
C LEU A 650 -67.11 36.34 70.44
N SER A 651 -66.92 35.06 70.09
CA SER A 651 -65.68 34.33 70.39
C SER A 651 -64.44 34.86 69.65
N ASN A 652 -64.64 35.72 68.63
CA ASN A 652 -63.54 36.44 67.99
C ASN A 652 -63.01 37.63 68.82
N TYR A 653 -63.61 37.90 69.98
CA TYR A 653 -63.37 39.08 70.80
C TYR A 653 -63.11 38.73 72.28
N ARG A 654 -62.21 39.49 72.92
CA ARG A 654 -62.06 39.49 74.39
C ARG A 654 -63.04 40.53 74.92
N LEU A 655 -64.21 40.07 75.31
CA LEU A 655 -65.28 40.92 75.85
C LEU A 655 -64.92 41.45 77.25
N PRO A 656 -65.26 42.71 77.58
CA PRO A 656 -64.96 43.30 78.88
C PRO A 656 -65.95 42.82 79.94
N ILE A 657 -65.69 41.63 80.48
CA ILE A 657 -66.39 41.06 81.63
C ILE A 657 -65.83 41.60 82.96
N GLY A 658 -66.70 41.75 83.97
CA GLY A 658 -66.38 42.36 85.26
C GLY A 658 -67.11 43.69 85.49
N PRO A 659 -66.73 44.46 86.54
CA PRO A 659 -67.34 45.74 86.87
C PRO A 659 -66.93 46.85 85.89
N VAL A 660 -67.92 47.54 85.34
CA VAL A 660 -67.77 48.78 84.55
C VAL A 660 -68.33 49.91 85.37
N ALA A 661 -67.53 50.95 85.62
CA ALA A 661 -67.94 52.10 86.43
C ALA A 661 -67.92 53.39 85.59
N GLY A 662 -68.89 54.27 85.79
CA GLY A 662 -68.95 55.58 85.15
C GLY A 662 -69.78 56.60 85.93
N PRO A 663 -69.42 57.90 85.92
CA PRO A 663 -70.08 58.95 86.71
C PRO A 663 -71.40 59.44 86.08
N ILE A 664 -72.29 58.50 85.70
CA ILE A 664 -73.53 58.78 84.96
C ILE A 664 -74.77 58.93 85.87
N GLY A 665 -74.64 58.69 87.17
CA GLY A 665 -75.77 58.62 88.09
C GLY A 665 -76.24 59.98 88.60
N VAL A 666 -77.57 60.17 88.62
CA VAL A 666 -78.22 61.32 89.25
C VAL A 666 -79.37 60.87 90.14
N LEU A 667 -79.33 61.24 91.43
CA LEU A 667 -80.40 61.01 92.40
C LEU A 667 -81.00 62.33 92.88
N THR A 668 -82.32 62.51 92.76
CA THR A 668 -83.04 63.73 93.14
C THR A 668 -83.79 63.57 94.47
N ALA A 669 -84.00 64.67 95.22
CA ALA A 669 -84.64 64.63 96.54
C ALA A 669 -86.18 64.64 96.48
N GLN A 670 -86.83 64.16 97.55
CA GLN A 670 -88.30 64.06 97.71
C GLN A 670 -88.82 65.13 98.70
N ALA A 671 -90.04 65.65 98.47
CA ALA A 671 -90.62 66.79 99.22
C ALA A 671 -91.63 66.38 100.32
N ALA A 672 -91.93 67.28 101.28
CA ALA A 672 -92.73 67.03 102.49
C ALA A 672 -93.65 68.21 102.91
N VAL A 673 -94.77 67.94 103.60
CA VAL A 673 -95.82 68.92 104.03
C VAL A 673 -96.56 68.50 105.33
N THR A 674 -97.07 69.47 106.11
CA THR A 674 -97.89 69.38 107.35
C THR A 674 -98.67 70.70 107.56
N GLN A 675 -99.79 70.87 108.30
CA GLN A 675 -100.87 70.02 108.91
C GLN A 675 -102.16 70.92 108.98
N VAL A 676 -103.24 70.88 109.80
CA VAL A 676 -103.72 70.25 111.08
C VAL A 676 -105.25 69.88 110.89
N THR A 677 -106.04 69.71 111.96
CA THR A 677 -107.40 69.10 112.02
C THR A 677 -108.60 70.06 112.32
N ALA A 678 -109.79 69.77 111.77
CA ALA A 678 -111.13 70.10 112.32
C ALA A 678 -112.22 69.11 111.78
N ILE A 679 -113.44 69.06 112.34
CA ILE A 679 -114.43 67.97 112.10
C ILE A 679 -115.91 68.47 111.97
N VAL A 680 -116.73 67.86 111.08
CA VAL A 680 -118.16 67.41 111.25
C VAL A 680 -119.06 67.52 109.98
N ALA A 681 -119.46 66.32 109.48
CA ALA A 681 -120.63 65.85 108.71
C ALA A 681 -121.63 66.74 107.91
N THR A 682 -121.90 66.30 106.67
CA THR A 682 -123.21 66.09 105.97
C THR A 682 -122.91 65.32 104.65
N VAL A 683 -123.77 64.66 103.85
CA VAL A 683 -124.95 63.75 103.95
C VAL A 683 -125.48 63.59 102.50
N ASN A 684 -125.51 62.35 101.93
CA ASN A 684 -126.24 61.91 100.70
C ASN A 684 -125.85 62.54 99.31
N VAL A 685 -126.03 61.95 98.10
CA VAL A 685 -126.52 60.64 97.54
C VAL A 685 -125.77 60.32 96.19
N PRO A 686 -125.84 59.10 95.60
CA PRO A 686 -125.23 58.68 94.30
C PRO A 686 -126.22 58.84 93.09
N PRO A 687 -125.89 58.57 91.78
CA PRO A 687 -125.52 57.25 91.15
C PRO A 687 -124.58 57.41 89.90
N PRO A 688 -124.48 56.50 88.88
CA PRO A 688 -124.91 55.10 88.72
C PRO A 688 -123.78 54.12 88.27
N ALA A 689 -124.13 52.86 88.00
CA ALA A 689 -123.26 51.83 87.38
C ALA A 689 -123.92 51.17 86.15
N PRO A 690 -123.12 50.66 85.19
CA PRO A 690 -123.24 49.28 84.72
C PRO A 690 -121.87 48.55 84.74
N ALA A 691 -121.72 47.22 84.91
CA ALA A 691 -122.49 46.02 84.54
C ALA A 691 -122.21 45.50 83.09
N PRO A 692 -122.26 44.18 82.81
CA PRO A 692 -121.14 43.26 83.14
C PRO A 692 -120.78 42.21 82.05
N ALA A 693 -119.55 41.64 82.15
CA ALA A 693 -119.09 40.29 81.71
C ALA A 693 -119.28 39.86 80.22
N PRO A 694 -118.33 39.08 79.64
CA PRO A 694 -118.31 37.63 79.89
C PRO A 694 -116.91 36.95 79.94
N ALA A 695 -116.93 35.69 80.37
CA ALA A 695 -115.90 34.65 80.18
C ALA A 695 -116.60 33.42 79.51
N PRO A 696 -115.97 32.27 79.15
CA PRO A 696 -114.61 31.81 79.48
C PRO A 696 -113.83 31.03 78.37
N ALA A 697 -112.64 30.51 78.76
CA ALA A 697 -112.01 29.25 78.28
C ALA A 697 -111.49 29.16 76.82
N PRO A 698 -110.67 28.12 76.48
CA PRO A 698 -109.61 27.46 77.24
C PRO A 698 -108.24 27.48 76.49
N ALA A 699 -107.19 26.89 77.08
CA ALA A 699 -105.88 26.69 76.43
C ALA A 699 -105.78 25.33 75.70
N PRO A 700 -105.09 25.26 74.55
CA PRO A 700 -104.45 24.05 74.04
C PRO A 700 -102.91 24.17 73.96
N ALA A 701 -102.25 23.05 73.61
CA ALA A 701 -100.80 22.82 73.71
C ALA A 701 -99.99 23.30 72.47
N PRO A 702 -98.63 23.23 72.47
CA PRO A 702 -97.79 23.94 71.49
C PRO A 702 -97.66 23.22 70.14
N VAL A 703 -97.29 23.99 69.10
CA VAL A 703 -96.96 23.51 67.75
C VAL A 703 -95.59 24.07 67.33
N ALA A 704 -94.87 23.33 66.49
CA ALA A 704 -93.47 23.55 66.16
C ALA A 704 -93.19 24.81 65.30
N ALA A 705 -91.92 25.20 65.25
CA ALA A 705 -91.44 26.40 64.57
C ALA A 705 -91.60 26.33 63.02
N PRO A 706 -91.87 27.47 62.36
CA PRO A 706 -91.84 27.56 60.89
C PRO A 706 -90.40 27.52 60.37
N VAL A 707 -90.15 26.66 59.39
CA VAL A 707 -88.86 26.55 58.67
C VAL A 707 -88.72 27.73 57.69
N PRO A 708 -87.56 28.43 57.64
CA PRO A 708 -87.34 29.48 56.65
C PRO A 708 -87.19 28.91 55.21
N PRO A 709 -87.55 29.66 54.16
CA PRO A 709 -87.59 29.16 52.79
C PRO A 709 -86.18 28.84 52.22
N PRO A 710 -86.09 27.93 51.24
CA PRO A 710 -84.82 27.55 50.61
C PRO A 710 -84.24 28.67 49.72
N PRO A 711 -82.91 28.72 49.53
CA PRO A 711 -82.26 29.64 48.60
C PRO A 711 -82.56 29.29 47.12
N PRO A 712 -82.45 30.27 46.20
CA PRO A 712 -82.68 30.04 44.77
C PRO A 712 -81.61 29.12 44.12
N PRO A 713 -81.93 28.45 43.00
CA PRO A 713 -81.03 27.50 42.35
C PRO A 713 -79.80 28.17 41.73
N ALA A 714 -78.69 27.42 41.68
CA ALA A 714 -77.43 27.87 41.12
C ALA A 714 -77.43 27.92 39.58
N PRO A 715 -76.58 28.78 38.96
CA PRO A 715 -76.34 28.77 37.52
C PRO A 715 -75.79 27.42 37.02
N ALA A 716 -76.17 27.02 35.81
CA ALA A 716 -75.71 25.76 35.21
C ALA A 716 -74.21 25.80 34.82
N PRO A 717 -73.46 24.69 34.95
CA PRO A 717 -72.05 24.62 34.52
C PRO A 717 -71.90 24.70 33.00
N ALA A 718 -70.84 25.37 32.53
CA ALA A 718 -70.38 25.23 31.15
C ALA A 718 -69.72 23.85 30.95
N PRO A 719 -69.84 23.23 29.75
CA PRO A 719 -69.36 21.86 29.52
C PRO A 719 -67.82 21.77 29.51
N ALA A 720 -67.31 20.64 30.00
CA ALA A 720 -65.88 20.37 30.10
C ALA A 720 -65.22 20.02 28.73
N PRO A 721 -63.95 20.40 28.49
CA PRO A 721 -63.15 19.87 27.39
C PRO A 721 -62.96 18.35 27.51
N ALA A 722 -62.92 17.65 26.36
CA ALA A 722 -62.73 16.20 26.33
C ALA A 722 -61.28 15.79 26.71
N PRO A 723 -61.09 14.61 27.35
CA PRO A 723 -59.78 14.12 27.74
C PRO A 723 -58.96 13.62 26.54
N ALA A 724 -57.66 13.92 26.53
CA ALA A 724 -56.70 13.26 25.66
C ALA A 724 -56.32 11.86 26.19
N PRO A 725 -55.95 10.88 25.34
CA PRO A 725 -55.79 9.49 25.78
C PRO A 725 -54.52 9.22 26.60
N ALA A 726 -54.59 8.22 27.48
CA ALA A 726 -53.42 7.67 28.18
C ALA A 726 -52.55 6.81 27.23
N PRO A 727 -51.22 6.74 27.44
CA PRO A 727 -50.32 5.94 26.62
C PRO A 727 -50.45 4.43 26.90
N ALA A 728 -50.11 3.61 25.90
CA ALA A 728 -50.14 2.15 25.96
C ALA A 728 -48.95 1.55 26.75
N PRO A 729 -49.09 0.34 27.32
CA PRO A 729 -48.03 -0.34 28.05
C PRO A 729 -46.94 -0.94 27.13
N SER A 730 -45.80 -1.29 27.72
CA SER A 730 -44.67 -1.96 27.06
C SER A 730 -44.95 -3.43 26.75
N GLY A 731 -44.38 -3.92 25.64
CA GLY A 731 -44.42 -5.34 25.25
C GLY A 731 -43.02 -5.97 25.23
N SER A 732 -42.90 -7.18 25.78
CA SER A 732 -41.72 -8.04 25.69
C SER A 732 -41.76 -8.90 24.42
N GLY A 733 -40.59 -9.32 23.91
CA GLY A 733 -40.49 -10.00 22.62
C GLY A 733 -40.67 -11.54 22.63
N GLY A 734 -40.65 -12.14 21.44
CA GLY A 734 -40.15 -13.51 21.23
C GLY A 734 -41.13 -14.60 20.72
N ALA A 735 -41.31 -14.67 19.40
CA ALA A 735 -41.43 -15.93 18.59
C ALA A 735 -42.58 -16.94 18.91
N PRO A 736 -42.71 -18.08 18.18
CA PRO A 736 -42.99 -18.17 16.74
C PRO A 736 -44.17 -19.13 16.39
N PRO A 737 -44.61 -19.20 15.12
CA PRO A 737 -45.28 -20.41 14.55
C PRO A 737 -44.51 -21.12 13.41
N PRO A 738 -44.91 -22.35 13.00
CA PRO A 738 -44.12 -23.27 12.15
C PRO A 738 -44.45 -23.30 10.62
N PRO A 739 -43.67 -24.03 9.77
CA PRO A 739 -43.76 -24.11 8.28
C PRO A 739 -44.74 -25.24 7.79
N PRO A 740 -44.85 -25.70 6.49
CA PRO A 740 -43.90 -25.62 5.35
C PRO A 740 -44.44 -25.58 3.87
N VAL A 741 -43.49 -25.71 2.90
CA VAL A 741 -43.58 -26.00 1.43
C VAL A 741 -44.34 -24.98 0.53
N ASP A 742 -44.11 -24.86 -0.80
CA ASP A 742 -43.23 -25.58 -1.77
C ASP A 742 -42.60 -24.62 -2.82
N ALA A 743 -41.88 -25.13 -3.83
CA ALA A 743 -40.99 -24.39 -4.74
C ALA A 743 -41.58 -23.97 -6.11
N SER A 744 -41.00 -22.93 -6.74
CA SER A 744 -40.62 -22.83 -8.19
C SER A 744 -40.35 -21.35 -8.66
N PRO A 745 -39.59 -21.10 -9.74
CA PRO A 745 -39.05 -19.77 -10.06
C PRO A 745 -39.72 -19.04 -11.25
N PRO A 746 -39.51 -17.70 -11.40
CA PRO A 746 -39.85 -16.96 -12.61
C PRO A 746 -38.82 -17.14 -13.74
N SER A 747 -39.30 -17.16 -14.99
CA SER A 747 -38.50 -17.26 -16.23
C SER A 747 -38.18 -15.88 -16.84
N PRO A 748 -37.22 -15.76 -17.78
CA PRO A 748 -36.65 -14.46 -18.19
C PRO A 748 -37.41 -13.74 -19.32
N VAL A 749 -37.01 -12.48 -19.56
CA VAL A 749 -37.47 -11.58 -20.64
C VAL A 749 -36.25 -11.19 -21.51
N PRO A 750 -36.38 -11.00 -22.84
CA PRO A 750 -35.33 -11.45 -23.78
C PRO A 750 -34.40 -10.38 -24.36
N THR A 751 -33.41 -10.85 -25.14
CA THR A 751 -32.40 -10.06 -25.86
C THR A 751 -32.78 -9.77 -27.32
N GLU A 752 -32.81 -8.49 -27.69
CA GLU A 752 -32.74 -7.91 -29.05
C GLU A 752 -32.16 -6.49 -28.93
N LYS A 753 -31.57 -5.81 -29.92
CA LYS A 753 -30.88 -6.16 -31.18
C LYS A 753 -30.19 -4.86 -31.67
N PRO A 754 -28.97 -4.86 -32.25
CA PRO A 754 -28.27 -3.63 -32.63
C PRO A 754 -28.74 -3.02 -33.97
N PRO A 755 -28.72 -1.68 -34.13
CA PRO A 755 -28.74 -1.01 -35.43
C PRO A 755 -27.33 -0.80 -36.00
N THR A 756 -27.24 -0.76 -37.33
CA THR A 756 -26.01 -0.64 -38.14
C THR A 756 -25.53 0.83 -38.33
N PRO A 757 -24.27 1.06 -38.74
CA PRO A 757 -23.77 2.39 -39.06
C PRO A 757 -24.43 2.99 -40.32
N LYS A 758 -24.15 4.28 -40.57
CA LYS A 758 -24.43 4.97 -41.84
C LYS A 758 -23.14 5.50 -42.45
N ASP A 759 -23.10 5.50 -43.78
CA ASP A 759 -21.97 5.93 -44.61
C ASP A 759 -21.74 7.45 -44.59
N GLY A 760 -20.53 7.86 -44.95
CA GLY A 760 -20.14 9.28 -45.01
C GLY A 760 -18.65 9.52 -45.25
N ALA A 761 -18.10 9.00 -46.35
CA ALA A 761 -16.76 9.38 -46.81
C ALA A 761 -16.81 10.66 -47.67
N ASP A 762 -15.81 11.54 -47.56
CA ASP A 762 -14.70 11.63 -48.54
C ASP A 762 -13.59 12.56 -48.00
N ALA A 763 -12.47 12.68 -48.70
CA ALA A 763 -11.24 13.34 -48.26
C ALA A 763 -11.07 14.81 -48.69
N SER A 764 -10.35 15.59 -47.89
CA SER A 764 -9.41 16.61 -48.39
C SER A 764 -8.46 17.13 -47.30
N ASP A 765 -7.16 17.11 -47.59
CA ASP A 765 -6.04 17.77 -46.89
C ASP A 765 -5.10 18.29 -48.00
N PRO A 766 -4.26 19.34 -47.85
CA PRO A 766 -4.04 20.23 -46.70
C PRO A 766 -4.22 21.75 -47.03
N VAL A 767 -3.95 22.64 -46.06
CA VAL A 767 -3.21 23.92 -46.28
C VAL A 767 -2.71 24.49 -44.95
N LEU A 768 -1.58 25.22 -44.99
CA LEU A 768 -0.92 25.82 -43.83
C LEU A 768 -1.70 27.01 -43.25
N ALA A 769 -1.65 27.18 -41.91
CA ALA A 769 -1.84 28.46 -41.25
C ALA A 769 -0.90 28.57 -40.03
N SER A 770 0.09 29.46 -40.11
CA SER A 770 1.03 29.79 -39.03
C SER A 770 0.52 30.95 -38.18
N VAL A 771 0.59 30.84 -36.85
CA VAL A 771 0.44 31.99 -35.93
C VAL A 771 1.46 31.85 -34.79
N ASP A 772 2.17 32.93 -34.50
CA ASP A 772 3.16 33.02 -33.41
C ASP A 772 2.53 32.98 -32.00
N THR A 773 3.33 32.53 -31.03
CA THR A 773 3.20 32.93 -29.62
C THR A 773 4.52 33.54 -29.16
N PRO A 774 4.57 34.82 -28.73
CA PRO A 774 5.83 35.53 -28.50
C PRO A 774 6.54 35.12 -27.20
N SER A 775 7.85 35.32 -27.19
CA SER A 775 8.71 35.25 -26.00
C SER A 775 8.81 36.63 -25.32
N SER A 776 8.84 36.67 -23.98
CA SER A 776 9.09 37.91 -23.22
C SER A 776 9.71 37.66 -21.84
N ASP A 777 10.78 38.41 -21.56
CA ASP A 777 11.25 38.92 -20.26
C ASP A 777 11.60 37.98 -19.09
N ALA A 778 12.91 37.73 -18.97
CA ALA A 778 13.84 38.37 -18.00
C ALA A 778 13.49 38.44 -16.48
N PRO A 779 14.50 38.30 -15.57
CA PRO A 779 14.29 38.18 -14.12
C PRO A 779 14.46 39.48 -13.30
N PRO A 780 13.89 39.55 -12.07
CA PRO A 780 14.20 40.57 -11.07
C PRO A 780 15.26 40.11 -10.02
N PRO A 781 15.91 41.04 -9.27
CA PRO A 781 17.09 40.72 -8.45
C PRO A 781 16.94 40.97 -6.92
N GLY A 782 17.96 40.55 -6.15
CA GLY A 782 18.48 41.39 -5.06
C GLY A 782 18.15 41.05 -3.59
N ALA A 783 19.07 40.32 -2.95
CA ALA A 783 19.53 40.43 -1.56
C ALA A 783 18.57 40.76 -0.38
N MET A 784 18.65 39.95 0.67
CA MET A 784 19.03 40.41 2.03
C MET A 784 19.59 39.23 2.85
N ALA A 785 20.28 39.53 3.96
CA ALA A 785 20.93 38.55 4.83
C ALA A 785 20.46 38.69 6.29
N GLN A 786 20.50 37.61 7.07
CA GLN A 786 21.20 37.56 8.37
C GLN A 786 21.06 36.24 9.14
N SER A 787 22.07 36.01 10.00
CA SER A 787 22.03 35.31 11.29
C SER A 787 21.57 33.84 11.38
N VAL A 788 22.52 32.96 11.72
CA VAL A 788 22.26 31.74 12.50
C VAL A 788 22.93 31.91 13.86
N VAL A 789 22.17 31.82 14.95
CA VAL A 789 22.69 31.93 16.32
C VAL A 789 22.98 30.55 16.88
N SER A 790 24.18 30.34 17.41
CA SER A 790 24.51 29.20 18.30
C SER A 790 25.74 29.52 19.13
N THR A 791 25.57 29.60 20.45
CA THR A 791 26.62 29.82 21.47
C THR A 791 26.29 28.95 22.71
N PRO A 792 27.13 28.83 23.76
CA PRO A 792 27.98 27.65 23.90
C PRO A 792 27.93 27.00 25.30
N ILE A 793 28.72 25.95 25.53
CA ILE A 793 29.25 25.40 26.81
C ILE A 793 30.15 24.21 26.38
N ALA A 794 31.49 24.15 26.55
CA ALA A 794 32.37 24.30 27.72
C ALA A 794 32.26 23.14 28.75
N GLY A 795 33.28 22.36 29.08
CA GLY A 795 34.64 22.24 28.50
C GLY A 795 35.59 21.41 29.40
N GLY A 796 36.61 20.77 28.81
CA GLY A 796 37.68 20.05 29.53
C GLY A 796 37.31 18.66 30.11
N LEU A 797 38.25 17.85 30.61
CA LEU A 797 39.72 17.85 30.49
C LEU A 797 40.28 16.50 31.01
N LEU A 798 41.19 15.81 30.30
CA LEU A 798 42.39 15.08 30.80
C LEU A 798 43.02 14.13 29.75
N THR A 799 44.26 13.71 29.98
CA THR A 799 45.07 12.85 29.09
C THR A 799 45.67 11.62 29.81
N SER A 800 45.73 10.47 29.13
CA SER A 800 46.66 9.35 29.42
C SER A 800 46.68 8.36 28.24
N GLN A 801 47.80 7.96 27.62
CA GLN A 801 48.98 7.24 28.14
C GLN A 801 48.78 5.71 28.35
N ARG A 802 48.88 4.89 27.28
CA ARG A 802 50.08 4.01 27.02
C ARG A 802 49.89 2.83 26.03
N ARG A 803 50.99 2.55 25.30
CA ARG A 803 51.61 1.24 24.93
C ARG A 803 50.85 0.16 24.11
N LEU A 804 51.37 -0.05 22.89
CA LEU A 804 51.81 -1.37 22.37
C LEU A 804 53.07 -1.85 23.16
N PRO A 805 53.49 -3.15 23.21
CA PRO A 805 54.06 -3.90 22.06
C PRO A 805 53.77 -5.45 22.10
N PRO A 806 54.62 -6.42 21.63
CA PRO A 806 54.49 -7.00 20.27
C PRO A 806 54.65 -8.56 20.17
N ARG A 807 54.72 -9.08 18.93
CA ARG A 807 55.20 -10.43 18.50
C ARG A 807 54.29 -11.63 18.88
N THR A 808 54.38 -12.82 18.27
CA THR A 808 55.44 -13.43 17.40
C THR A 808 54.86 -14.44 16.38
N GLU A 809 55.59 -14.72 15.27
CA GLU A 809 55.66 -15.95 14.43
C GLU A 809 54.34 -16.64 13.93
N ASP A 810 54.27 -17.37 12.81
CA ASP A 810 55.30 -18.07 12.02
C ASP A 810 55.05 -18.07 10.48
N VAL A 811 56.03 -18.51 9.69
CA VAL A 811 56.12 -18.51 8.20
C VAL A 811 56.86 -19.80 7.77
N PRO A 812 56.45 -20.62 6.75
CA PRO A 812 56.88 -20.35 5.35
C PRO A 812 56.13 -21.03 4.16
N GLY A 813 56.47 -20.59 2.94
CA GLY A 813 56.79 -21.52 1.83
C GLY A 813 56.28 -21.17 0.42
N LEU A 814 57.22 -21.07 -0.54
CA LEU A 814 57.02 -21.05 -2.02
C LEU A 814 56.23 -19.85 -2.57
N ASP A 815 56.82 -18.77 -3.13
CA ASP A 815 58.05 -18.54 -3.94
C ASP A 815 57.87 -18.75 -5.46
N ASP A 816 58.71 -18.07 -6.25
CA ASP A 816 58.67 -17.86 -7.72
C ASP A 816 57.43 -17.09 -8.27
N GLY A 817 57.52 -15.96 -8.98
CA GLY A 817 58.66 -15.08 -9.30
C GLY A 817 58.81 -14.80 -10.80
N PHE A 818 58.63 -13.54 -11.24
CA PHE A 818 59.17 -13.05 -12.53
C PHE A 818 59.37 -11.53 -12.54
N SER A 819 60.39 -11.07 -13.26
CA SER A 819 60.73 -9.66 -13.49
C SER A 819 60.48 -9.26 -14.95
N GLY A 820 60.40 -7.96 -15.25
CA GLY A 820 60.14 -7.51 -16.63
C GLY A 820 59.97 -6.00 -16.81
N SER A 821 61.06 -5.23 -16.70
CA SER A 821 61.07 -3.80 -17.04
C SER A 821 61.05 -3.59 -18.57
N GLY A 822 60.28 -2.61 -19.06
CA GLY A 822 60.30 -2.20 -20.46
C GLY A 822 59.66 -0.81 -20.64
N ASN A 823 60.30 0.07 -21.43
CA ASN A 823 59.94 1.48 -21.50
C ASN A 823 60.25 2.05 -22.90
N ILE A 824 59.38 2.92 -23.43
CA ILE A 824 59.58 3.81 -24.60
C ILE A 824 59.93 3.12 -25.95
N ILE A 825 58.99 3.15 -26.91
CA ILE A 825 58.87 4.24 -27.91
C ILE A 825 57.39 4.63 -27.99
#